data_AF-A0A4Z1PBI0-F1
#
_entry.id   AF-A0A4Z1PBI0-F1
#
_cell.length_a   1.000
_cell.length_b   1.000
_cell.length_c   1.000
_cell.angle_alpha   90.00
_cell.angle_beta   90.00
_cell.angle_gamma   90.00
#
_symmetry.space_group_name_H-M   'P 1'
#
loop_
_entity.id
_entity.type
_entity.pdbx_description
1 polymer ?
#
loop_
_entity_poly.entity_id
_entity_poly.type
_entity_poly.pdbx_seq_one_letter_code
_entity_poly.pdbx_strand_id
1 'polypeptide(L)'
;MPTQDSLAVSPAELISNLKRVLLDLLKHPYPEVPSPPDVPKRASVALIIRIQPNYTHWPPCEKDGAGFNEQSQFISVQDRINTFFEQDWVQNGDPEVLFIKRAARVGDKWTGHIAFPGGRRDPEDADDLAAAVREAWEEVGIDLSGENTIASGNLSQRIVTSAWGKKASASDFPSYGLMSPLANGRRLMTLCPYIFLITSHEIPPLKLQPTEVASTHWVPLRALLSPAQRTYWYQDVTTRTARTDFDLEKWFHRFALGKMMFAAVRLIPSESKYCSTIAEFMPEEPMRNEPRRSNITIPLYGASWHKPRSPVDSPLLLWGLTLGVVGDFLDMLPPQNALQIWTYPTFTQLDIRFILWVMSYRFRKRKQKELEDGMTAMPAAELGSDSVALRDDPDLQPGEGRMEGMGLGRYYGRLAQDQKGSRSSAVGVLLGGYYEIIHKAIFLLRRRLLGLIAVSEVRETMAKVFSYDEVSSHNSPQSCWVILYNKVYDVTSFLPEHPGGSKIILKLSGTDATEEYDPVHPPGTLEESLPASACLGTVDMASLPKKAEATATTSDEPLMDVQDCLNLDEIEALATKKISKKAWAYYYSAGDDLFSKHFNNSVYKSILLRPRIFVDCTKCDPSTTLLKSFKVGIPIFVSPAAMARLGHPDGEQGIAQACAKFGALQIISNNSSMTPEQVVAGAPADQHFGWQLYVQDDRLKSEKMMERIHKLPNVKFICLTLDAPVPGKREHDEREAQNVGAKLPNPSALKKAEEFSDAEGIGGSGAVGKALFAGTAPDLTWKTTLPWLAKHTKLPIVLKGIQTHEDAYLASLYAPQIQGAILSNHGGRALDTAPPSIHTLIEIRKYVPEVFDRIDVWIDGGIKRGTDVVKALALGAKAVGLGRAALFGLGAGGREGVERTLDILKSETETCMRLLGVEKVEELGLRHVNARAVERDVFAGEAGIERSLLDKLKARL
;
A
#
# COMPACT_ATOMS: atom_id res chain seq x y z
N MET A 1 -13.80 41.10 18.54
CA MET A 1 -13.68 39.64 18.45
C MET A 1 -13.65 39.11 19.88
N PRO A 2 -14.60 38.27 20.31
CA PRO A 2 -14.52 37.64 21.63
C PRO A 2 -13.36 36.64 21.62
N THR A 3 -12.64 36.58 22.74
CA THR A 3 -11.51 35.68 23.02
C THR A 3 -11.91 34.20 22.91
N GLN A 4 -11.01 33.38 22.38
CA GLN A 4 -11.21 31.95 22.07
C GLN A 4 -11.47 31.02 23.28
N ASP A 5 -11.50 31.54 24.52
CA ASP A 5 -11.69 30.77 25.75
C ASP A 5 -13.15 30.51 26.15
N SER A 6 -14.15 31.00 25.40
CA SER A 6 -15.56 31.00 25.85
C SER A 6 -16.46 29.87 25.33
N LEU A 7 -15.93 28.76 24.80
CA LEU A 7 -16.75 27.71 24.15
C LEU A 7 -16.64 26.29 24.75
N ALA A 8 -15.90 26.10 25.86
CA ALA A 8 -15.83 24.80 26.52
C ALA A 8 -17.06 24.60 27.43
N VAL A 9 -18.03 23.81 26.97
CA VAL A 9 -19.20 23.38 27.79
C VAL A 9 -18.70 22.61 29.01
N SER A 10 -19.12 23.00 30.21
CA SER A 10 -18.71 22.29 31.42
C SER A 10 -19.35 20.88 31.49
N PRO A 11 -18.66 19.86 32.03
CA PRO A 11 -19.22 18.50 32.12
C PRO A 11 -20.58 18.43 32.83
N ALA A 12 -20.76 19.20 33.91
CA ALA A 12 -22.01 19.27 34.65
C ALA A 12 -23.17 19.84 33.81
N GLU A 13 -22.89 20.86 32.98
CA GLU A 13 -23.87 21.46 32.08
C GLU A 13 -24.25 20.50 30.95
N LEU A 14 -23.30 19.71 30.45
CA LEU A 14 -23.55 18.67 29.46
C LEU A 14 -24.46 17.54 29.99
N ILE A 15 -24.25 17.11 31.23
CA ILE A 15 -25.10 16.11 31.91
C ILE A 15 -26.52 16.63 32.09
N SER A 16 -26.68 17.86 32.56
CA SER A 16 -27.99 18.52 32.70
C SER A 16 -28.72 18.64 31.37
N ASN A 17 -28.02 19.06 30.31
CA ASN A 17 -28.56 19.16 28.96
C ASN A 17 -28.96 17.79 28.39
N LEU A 18 -28.15 16.76 28.60
CA LEU A 18 -28.46 15.40 28.18
C LEU A 18 -29.73 14.88 28.85
N LYS A 19 -29.85 15.04 30.18
CA LYS A 19 -31.07 14.68 30.92
C LYS A 19 -32.30 15.34 30.31
N ARG A 20 -32.23 16.65 30.02
CA ARG A 20 -33.34 17.41 29.43
C ARG A 20 -33.74 16.87 28.05
N VAL A 21 -32.77 16.56 27.19
CA VAL A 21 -33.02 16.01 25.84
C VAL A 21 -33.66 14.63 25.91
N LEU A 22 -33.17 13.73 26.76
CA LEU A 22 -33.74 12.38 26.89
C LEU A 22 -35.19 12.41 27.42
N LEU A 23 -35.47 13.29 28.39
CA LEU A 23 -36.83 13.49 28.89
C LEU A 23 -37.77 14.12 27.85
N ASP A 24 -37.25 15.01 27.01
CA ASP A 24 -38.01 15.65 25.96
C ASP A 24 -38.34 14.69 24.80
N LEU A 25 -37.39 13.85 24.40
CA LEU A 25 -37.63 12.80 23.39
C LEU A 25 -38.65 11.75 23.85
N LEU A 26 -38.66 11.45 25.15
CA LEU A 26 -39.65 10.56 25.75
C LEU A 26 -41.07 11.15 25.70
N LYS A 27 -41.20 12.47 25.93
CA LYS A 27 -42.50 13.19 25.90
C LYS A 27 -42.96 13.53 24.48
N HIS A 28 -42.02 13.78 23.57
CA HIS A 28 -42.27 14.28 22.23
C HIS A 28 -41.49 13.45 21.18
N PRO A 29 -41.88 12.18 20.96
CA PRO A 29 -41.22 11.32 19.97
C PRO A 29 -41.42 11.85 18.54
N TYR A 30 -40.47 11.53 17.66
CA TYR A 30 -40.58 11.90 16.25
C TYR A 30 -41.64 11.05 15.53
N PRO A 31 -42.41 11.64 14.60
CA PRO A 31 -43.43 10.90 13.85
C PRO A 31 -42.80 9.82 12.98
N GLU A 32 -43.52 8.71 12.83
CA GLU A 32 -43.12 7.61 11.96
C GLU A 32 -43.24 8.00 10.48
N VAL A 33 -42.24 7.64 9.68
CA VAL A 33 -42.22 7.89 8.24
C VAL A 33 -42.55 6.58 7.51
N PRO A 34 -43.67 6.52 6.74
CA PRO A 34 -44.05 5.29 6.04
C PRO A 34 -43.05 4.96 4.93
N SER A 35 -42.83 3.66 4.70
CA SER A 35 -41.97 3.20 3.62
C SER A 35 -42.62 3.52 2.25
N PRO A 36 -41.84 3.98 1.26
CA PRO A 36 -42.33 4.15 -0.10
C PRO A 36 -42.89 2.83 -0.67
N PRO A 37 -44.02 2.84 -1.41
CA PRO A 37 -44.65 1.61 -1.90
C PRO A 37 -43.77 0.80 -2.86
N ASP A 38 -42.77 1.45 -3.48
CA ASP A 38 -41.79 0.83 -4.38
C ASP A 38 -40.62 0.14 -3.66
N VAL A 39 -40.35 0.47 -2.39
CA VAL A 39 -39.24 -0.08 -1.59
C VAL A 39 -39.64 -0.20 -0.11
N PRO A 40 -40.16 -1.35 0.34
CA PRO A 40 -40.63 -1.53 1.72
C PRO A 40 -39.50 -1.70 2.75
N LYS A 41 -38.23 -1.58 2.34
CA LYS A 41 -37.07 -1.89 3.20
C LYS A 41 -36.88 -0.84 4.29
N ARG A 42 -36.89 -1.26 5.55
CA ARG A 42 -36.58 -0.46 6.73
C ARG A 42 -35.31 -0.97 7.39
N ALA A 43 -34.51 -0.06 7.94
CA ALA A 43 -33.32 -0.37 8.72
C ALA A 43 -33.33 0.46 9.99
N SER A 44 -33.05 -0.18 11.12
CA SER A 44 -33.08 0.46 12.44
C SER A 44 -31.68 0.52 13.03
N VAL A 45 -31.37 1.61 13.74
CA VAL A 45 -30.06 1.81 14.37
C VAL A 45 -30.21 2.28 15.81
N ALA A 46 -29.33 1.78 16.70
CA ALA A 46 -29.31 2.07 18.12
C ALA A 46 -28.20 3.08 18.47
N LEU A 47 -28.59 4.30 18.85
CA LEU A 47 -27.71 5.27 19.48
C LEU A 47 -27.67 4.99 20.98
N ILE A 48 -26.60 4.31 21.42
CA ILE A 48 -26.45 3.85 22.81
C ILE A 48 -25.55 4.83 23.58
N ILE A 49 -26.05 5.33 24.71
CA ILE A 49 -25.38 6.30 25.58
C ILE A 49 -25.04 5.63 26.92
N ARG A 50 -23.83 5.85 27.41
CA ARG A 50 -23.43 5.55 28.80
C ARG A 50 -22.86 6.79 29.46
N ILE A 51 -22.74 6.75 30.79
CA ILE A 51 -22.02 7.78 31.54
C ILE A 51 -20.81 7.12 32.17
N GLN A 52 -19.62 7.61 31.84
CA GLN A 52 -18.37 7.10 32.40
C GLN A 52 -18.10 7.80 33.74
N PRO A 53 -17.99 7.07 34.87
CA PRO A 53 -17.71 7.68 36.16
C PRO A 53 -16.35 8.40 36.18
N ASN A 54 -16.28 9.52 36.89
CA ASN A 54 -15.01 10.15 37.23
C ASN A 54 -14.33 9.39 38.37
N TYR A 55 -13.00 9.30 38.34
CA TYR A 55 -12.20 8.61 39.36
C TYR A 55 -12.51 9.08 40.79
N THR A 56 -12.74 10.38 41.01
CA THR A 56 -13.03 10.92 42.35
C THR A 56 -14.46 10.65 42.84
N HIS A 57 -15.35 10.28 41.91
CA HIS A 57 -16.76 9.99 42.17
C HIS A 57 -17.09 8.59 41.66
N TRP A 58 -16.19 7.63 41.86
CA TRP A 58 -16.42 6.25 41.43
C TRP A 58 -17.51 5.62 42.31
N PRO A 59 -18.53 4.96 41.73
CA PRO A 59 -19.56 4.29 42.52
C PRO A 59 -18.93 3.18 43.38
N PRO A 60 -19.32 3.04 44.66
CA PRO A 60 -18.79 2.00 45.52
C PRO A 60 -19.08 0.61 44.94
N CYS A 61 -18.09 -0.29 45.00
CA CYS A 61 -18.23 -1.69 44.58
C CYS A 61 -19.21 -2.38 45.54
N GLU A 62 -20.46 -2.57 45.11
CA GLU A 62 -21.44 -3.35 45.87
C GLU A 62 -21.01 -4.82 45.86
N LYS A 63 -20.53 -5.29 47.01
CA LYS A 63 -20.06 -6.67 47.21
C LYS A 63 -21.18 -7.66 47.52
N ASP A 64 -22.42 -7.21 47.58
CA ASP A 64 -23.56 -8.06 47.83
C ASP A 64 -24.66 -7.68 46.85
N GLY A 65 -25.28 -8.68 46.22
CA GLY A 65 -26.52 -8.52 45.48
C GLY A 65 -27.66 -8.11 46.43
N ALA A 66 -27.64 -6.87 46.88
CA ALA A 66 -28.77 -6.21 47.51
C ALA A 66 -29.70 -5.77 46.37
N GLY A 67 -30.81 -6.47 46.23
CA GLY A 67 -31.76 -6.27 45.15
C GLY A 67 -32.18 -4.82 44.98
N PHE A 68 -32.29 -4.40 43.72
CA PHE A 68 -33.43 -3.57 43.37
C PHE A 68 -34.67 -4.39 43.70
N ASN A 69 -35.31 -4.01 44.80
CA ASN A 69 -36.58 -4.55 45.29
C ASN A 69 -37.55 -4.84 44.13
N GLU A 70 -38.43 -5.82 44.35
CA GLU A 70 -39.67 -6.13 43.60
C GLU A 70 -40.65 -4.93 43.45
N GLN A 71 -40.20 -3.69 43.66
CA GLN A 71 -40.93 -2.43 43.49
C GLN A 71 -40.69 -1.75 42.12
N SER A 72 -39.82 -2.30 41.27
CA SER A 72 -39.43 -1.73 39.97
C SER A 72 -40.51 -1.82 38.87
N GLN A 73 -41.65 -2.48 39.11
CA GLN A 73 -42.79 -2.50 38.17
C GLN A 73 -43.67 -1.23 38.18
N PHE A 74 -43.48 -0.30 39.13
CA PHE A 74 -44.34 0.89 39.26
C PHE A 74 -43.64 2.24 39.03
N ILE A 75 -42.35 2.25 38.65
CA ILE A 75 -41.59 3.49 38.43
C ILE A 75 -41.70 3.90 36.96
N SER A 76 -42.19 5.11 36.69
CA SER A 76 -42.29 5.61 35.31
C SER A 76 -40.90 5.73 34.66
N VAL A 77 -40.82 5.60 33.33
CA VAL A 77 -39.54 5.76 32.60
C VAL A 77 -38.91 7.13 32.87
N GLN A 78 -39.75 8.17 33.02
CA GLN A 78 -39.31 9.52 33.38
C GLN A 78 -38.66 9.56 34.77
N ASP A 79 -39.24 8.88 35.75
CA ASP A 79 -38.68 8.83 37.11
C ASP A 79 -37.38 8.03 37.15
N ARG A 80 -37.27 6.93 36.39
CA ARG A 80 -36.01 6.18 36.24
C ARG A 80 -34.88 7.06 35.68
N ILE A 81 -35.16 7.88 34.66
CA ILE A 81 -34.18 8.84 34.12
C ILE A 81 -33.82 9.86 35.20
N ASN A 82 -34.80 10.42 35.92
CA ASN A 82 -34.52 11.40 36.97
C ASN A 82 -33.62 10.84 38.07
N THR A 83 -33.96 9.67 38.62
CA THR A 83 -33.20 8.97 39.67
C THR A 83 -31.80 8.59 39.19
N PHE A 84 -31.66 8.13 37.94
CA PHE A 84 -30.35 7.84 37.37
C PHE A 84 -29.45 9.08 37.35
N PHE A 85 -29.96 10.20 36.84
CA PHE A 85 -29.19 11.43 36.78
C PHE A 85 -28.94 12.06 38.16
N GLU A 86 -29.67 11.73 39.22
CA GLU A 86 -29.42 12.24 40.58
C GLU A 86 -28.19 11.61 41.25
N GLN A 87 -27.67 10.50 40.73
CA GLN A 87 -26.51 9.81 41.30
C GLN A 87 -25.23 10.67 41.21
N ASP A 88 -24.43 10.71 42.28
CA ASP A 88 -23.23 11.56 42.37
C ASP A 88 -22.20 11.25 41.27
N TRP A 89 -21.99 9.96 40.97
CA TRP A 89 -21.07 9.53 39.92
C TRP A 89 -21.56 9.88 38.51
N VAL A 90 -22.88 10.03 38.33
CA VAL A 90 -23.50 10.44 37.07
C VAL A 90 -23.35 11.95 36.87
N GLN A 91 -23.62 12.75 37.90
CA GLN A 91 -23.48 14.20 37.86
C GLN A 91 -22.06 14.66 37.54
N ASN A 92 -21.07 13.90 38.01
CA ASN A 92 -19.65 14.19 37.80
C ASN A 92 -19.02 13.35 36.67
N GLY A 93 -19.81 12.54 35.96
CA GLY A 93 -19.36 11.64 34.91
C GLY A 93 -19.28 12.30 33.52
N ASP A 94 -18.73 11.56 32.55
CA ASP A 94 -18.61 12.00 31.15
C ASP A 94 -19.57 11.16 30.28
N PRO A 95 -20.56 11.76 29.60
CA PRO A 95 -21.49 11.02 28.76
C PRO A 95 -20.85 10.62 27.42
N GLU A 96 -21.01 9.36 27.02
CA GLU A 96 -20.35 8.76 25.85
C GLU A 96 -21.33 8.00 24.97
N VAL A 97 -21.08 7.98 23.66
CA VAL A 97 -21.89 7.28 22.66
C VAL A 97 -21.10 6.11 22.06
N LEU A 98 -21.76 4.97 21.90
CA LEU A 98 -21.17 3.80 21.24
C LEU A 98 -21.23 3.93 19.72
N PHE A 99 -20.08 3.75 19.07
CA PHE A 99 -19.97 3.58 17.63
C PHE A 99 -19.37 2.22 17.29
N ILE A 100 -19.78 1.65 16.15
CA ILE A 100 -19.16 0.48 15.53
C ILE A 100 -18.38 0.89 14.29
N LYS A 101 -17.28 0.18 14.02
CA LYS A 101 -16.61 0.16 12.72
C LYS A 101 -17.01 -1.13 12.02
N ARG A 102 -17.68 -1.02 10.87
CA ARG A 102 -18.14 -2.18 10.10
C ARG A 102 -16.96 -3.00 9.59
N ALA A 103 -17.06 -4.32 9.69
CA ALA A 103 -16.10 -5.27 9.14
C ALA A 103 -15.98 -5.13 7.61
N ALA A 104 -14.78 -5.31 7.06
CA ALA A 104 -14.59 -5.30 5.63
C ALA A 104 -15.14 -6.57 4.97
N ARG A 105 -15.99 -6.37 3.96
CA ARG A 105 -16.58 -7.46 3.17
C ARG A 105 -16.37 -7.20 1.69
N VAL A 106 -15.90 -8.22 0.97
CA VAL A 106 -15.74 -8.16 -0.49
C VAL A 106 -17.11 -7.91 -1.13
N GLY A 107 -17.26 -6.75 -1.77
CA GLY A 107 -18.51 -6.34 -2.42
C GLY A 107 -19.47 -5.50 -1.56
N ASP A 108 -19.19 -5.28 -0.27
CA ASP A 108 -19.96 -4.32 0.54
C ASP A 108 -19.50 -2.88 0.30
N LYS A 109 -20.45 -2.03 -0.06
CA LYS A 109 -20.25 -0.61 -0.37
C LYS A 109 -19.99 0.24 0.88
N TRP A 110 -20.22 -0.32 2.06
CA TRP A 110 -20.08 0.35 3.37
C TRP A 110 -18.95 -0.23 4.23
N THR A 111 -18.04 -0.98 3.61
CA THR A 111 -16.84 -1.55 4.23
C THR A 111 -16.06 -0.49 5.03
N GLY A 112 -15.82 -0.74 6.31
CA GLY A 112 -15.00 0.11 7.18
C GLY A 112 -15.64 1.42 7.65
N HIS A 113 -16.93 1.65 7.37
CA HIS A 113 -17.64 2.87 7.77
C HIS A 113 -18.00 2.84 9.26
N ILE A 114 -17.90 4.01 9.92
CA ILE A 114 -18.40 4.22 11.27
C ILE A 114 -19.93 4.33 11.26
N ALA A 115 -20.59 3.49 12.05
CA ALA A 115 -22.03 3.42 12.18
C ALA A 115 -22.44 3.24 13.65
N PHE A 116 -23.76 3.26 13.87
CA PHE A 116 -24.36 2.73 15.08
C PHE A 116 -24.66 1.24 14.89
N PRO A 117 -24.72 0.44 15.97
CA PRO A 117 -25.26 -0.91 15.87
C PRO A 117 -26.65 -0.89 15.22
N GLY A 118 -26.90 -1.75 14.24
CA GLY A 118 -28.16 -1.73 13.53
C GLY A 118 -28.12 -2.31 12.12
N GLY A 119 -29.28 -2.84 11.73
CA GLY A 119 -29.45 -3.55 10.48
C GLY A 119 -30.87 -3.46 9.95
N ARG A 120 -31.20 -4.41 9.06
CA ARG A 120 -32.49 -4.42 8.38
C ARG A 120 -33.54 -4.97 9.33
N ARG A 121 -34.75 -4.39 9.30
CA ARG A 121 -35.89 -4.99 9.98
C ARG A 121 -36.26 -6.33 9.35
N ASP A 122 -36.32 -7.35 10.18
CA ASP A 122 -36.73 -8.70 9.82
C ASP A 122 -38.24 -8.90 10.00
N PRO A 123 -38.86 -9.86 9.28
CA PRO A 123 -40.29 -10.13 9.40
C PRO A 123 -40.73 -10.55 10.81
N GLU A 124 -39.79 -11.08 11.61
CA GLU A 124 -40.02 -11.55 12.97
C GLU A 124 -39.95 -10.39 14.00
N ASP A 125 -39.42 -9.23 13.62
CA ASP A 125 -39.36 -8.05 14.48
C ASP A 125 -40.74 -7.39 14.63
N ALA A 126 -41.21 -7.28 15.88
CA ALA A 126 -42.49 -6.67 16.21
C ALA A 126 -42.62 -5.24 15.65
N ASP A 127 -41.58 -4.42 15.79
CA ASP A 127 -41.50 -3.06 15.28
C ASP A 127 -40.05 -2.66 14.95
N ASP A 128 -39.85 -1.41 14.53
CA ASP A 128 -38.52 -0.88 14.21
C ASP A 128 -37.63 -0.72 15.46
N LEU A 129 -38.22 -0.59 16.66
CA LEU A 129 -37.48 -0.52 17.92
C LEU A 129 -36.91 -1.91 18.28
N ALA A 130 -37.72 -2.97 18.15
CA ALA A 130 -37.31 -4.35 18.33
C ALA A 130 -36.15 -4.72 17.41
N ALA A 131 -36.19 -4.26 16.15
CA ALA A 131 -35.07 -4.43 15.21
C ALA A 131 -33.78 -3.76 15.74
N ALA A 132 -33.85 -2.54 16.28
CA ALA A 132 -32.67 -1.88 16.86
C ALA A 132 -32.10 -2.64 18.07
N VAL A 133 -32.98 -3.22 18.91
CA VAL A 133 -32.60 -4.01 20.09
C VAL A 133 -31.93 -5.32 19.68
N ARG A 134 -32.53 -6.07 18.74
CA ARG A 134 -31.99 -7.32 18.23
C ARG A 134 -30.61 -7.11 17.60
N GLU A 135 -30.48 -6.13 16.72
CA GLU A 135 -29.23 -5.84 16.02
C GLU A 135 -28.12 -5.40 16.99
N ALA A 136 -28.43 -4.61 18.03
CA ALA A 136 -27.46 -4.27 19.07
C ALA A 136 -26.99 -5.51 19.87
N TRP A 137 -27.89 -6.45 20.13
CA TRP A 137 -27.53 -7.72 20.77
C TRP A 137 -26.66 -8.60 19.85
N GLU A 138 -27.04 -8.73 18.58
CA GLU A 138 -26.34 -9.58 17.60
C GLU A 138 -24.96 -9.03 17.23
N GLU A 139 -24.83 -7.72 16.99
CA GLU A 139 -23.59 -7.10 16.51
C GLU A 139 -22.58 -6.85 17.64
N VAL A 140 -23.03 -6.39 18.83
CA VAL A 140 -22.15 -5.95 19.93
C VAL A 140 -22.40 -6.64 21.28
N GLY A 141 -23.45 -7.44 21.42
CA GLY A 141 -23.75 -8.19 22.63
C GLY A 141 -24.26 -7.35 23.79
N ILE A 142 -24.82 -6.16 23.53
CA ILE A 142 -25.44 -5.31 24.56
C ILE A 142 -26.93 -5.65 24.61
N ASP A 143 -27.40 -6.06 25.78
CA ASP A 143 -28.82 -6.27 26.01
C ASP A 143 -29.52 -4.93 26.28
N LEU A 144 -30.20 -4.41 25.26
CA LEU A 144 -31.00 -3.19 25.36
C LEU A 144 -32.42 -3.44 25.90
N SER A 145 -32.81 -4.71 26.09
CA SER A 145 -34.10 -5.11 26.65
C SER A 145 -34.06 -5.29 28.17
N GLY A 146 -32.87 -5.37 28.77
CA GLY A 146 -32.65 -5.59 30.19
C GLY A 146 -32.98 -4.37 31.10
N GLU A 147 -33.06 -4.63 32.40
CA GLU A 147 -33.45 -3.64 33.42
C GLU A 147 -32.46 -2.47 33.57
N ASN A 148 -31.20 -2.68 33.17
CA ASN A 148 -30.12 -1.69 33.23
C ASN A 148 -30.06 -0.76 32.00
N THR A 149 -31.11 -0.76 31.18
CA THR A 149 -31.22 0.09 29.99
C THR A 149 -32.57 0.83 29.98
N ILE A 150 -32.57 2.06 29.45
CA ILE A 150 -33.76 2.88 29.22
C ILE A 150 -33.82 3.32 27.74
N ALA A 151 -34.86 2.90 27.03
CA ALA A 151 -35.18 3.45 25.70
C ALA A 151 -35.79 4.85 25.86
N SER A 152 -35.06 5.89 25.40
CA SER A 152 -35.43 7.29 25.63
C SER A 152 -36.22 7.93 24.47
N GLY A 153 -36.48 7.19 23.39
CA GLY A 153 -37.25 7.63 22.23
C GLY A 153 -36.54 7.43 20.90
N ASN A 154 -37.03 8.11 19.85
CA ASN A 154 -36.49 8.04 18.49
C ASN A 154 -36.03 9.42 17.99
N LEU A 155 -35.12 9.40 17.00
CA LEU A 155 -34.78 10.59 16.21
C LEU A 155 -35.54 10.56 14.88
N SER A 156 -35.42 11.64 14.10
CA SER A 156 -36.10 11.76 12.81
C SER A 156 -35.78 10.58 11.86
N GLN A 157 -36.83 9.87 11.44
CA GLN A 157 -36.75 8.82 10.43
C GLN A 157 -36.54 9.44 9.05
N ARG A 158 -35.74 8.80 8.19
CA ARG A 158 -35.37 9.39 6.89
C ARG A 158 -35.34 8.38 5.76
N ILE A 159 -35.85 8.78 4.60
CA ILE A 159 -35.78 7.98 3.36
C ILE A 159 -34.41 8.17 2.74
N VAL A 160 -33.64 7.09 2.63
CA VAL A 160 -32.34 7.06 1.97
C VAL A 160 -32.54 6.88 0.47
N THR A 161 -32.02 7.79 -0.34
CA THR A 161 -32.06 7.73 -1.81
C THR A 161 -30.66 7.58 -2.37
N SER A 162 -30.52 6.86 -3.49
CA SER A 162 -29.27 6.88 -4.27
C SER A 162 -29.00 8.29 -4.79
N ALA A 163 -27.79 8.78 -4.55
CA ALA A 163 -27.44 10.18 -4.76
C ALA A 163 -27.30 10.60 -6.25
N TRP A 164 -27.34 9.66 -7.21
CA TRP A 164 -27.03 9.91 -8.63
C TRP A 164 -27.76 8.91 -9.53
N GLY A 165 -29.09 9.04 -9.62
CA GLY A 165 -30.01 8.01 -10.10
C GLY A 165 -29.64 7.34 -11.42
N LYS A 166 -29.47 6.01 -11.37
CA LYS A 166 -29.69 5.14 -12.53
C LYS A 166 -31.19 5.04 -12.76
N LYS A 167 -31.64 5.25 -14.00
CA LYS A 167 -33.04 4.99 -14.42
C LYS A 167 -33.43 3.54 -14.08
N ALA A 168 -34.71 3.35 -13.76
CA ALA A 168 -35.34 2.04 -13.77
C ALA A 168 -35.25 1.40 -15.17
N SER A 169 -35.30 0.07 -15.21
CA SER A 169 -35.25 -0.79 -16.41
C SER A 169 -36.21 -0.33 -17.51
N ALA A 170 -35.79 -0.49 -18.76
CA ALA A 170 -36.51 -0.08 -19.98
C ALA A 170 -37.73 -0.96 -20.35
N SER A 171 -38.31 -1.70 -19.40
CA SER A 171 -39.51 -2.53 -19.63
C SER A 171 -40.82 -1.78 -19.39
N ASP A 172 -40.78 -0.60 -18.77
CA ASP A 172 -41.98 0.09 -18.31
C ASP A 172 -42.15 1.42 -19.07
N PHE A 173 -43.10 1.44 -20.02
CA PHE A 173 -43.76 2.56 -20.74
C PHE A 173 -43.51 2.76 -22.26
N PRO A 174 -44.56 3.10 -23.03
CA PRO A 174 -44.59 3.06 -24.49
C PRO A 174 -44.11 4.37 -25.16
N SER A 175 -43.89 4.24 -26.45
CA SER A 175 -43.33 5.17 -27.44
C SER A 175 -43.99 6.57 -27.55
N TYR A 176 -43.12 7.53 -27.92
CA TYR A 176 -43.30 8.93 -28.42
C TYR A 176 -43.21 10.09 -27.42
N GLY A 177 -42.32 11.06 -27.72
CA GLY A 177 -42.39 12.44 -27.19
C GLY A 177 -41.07 13.09 -26.78
N LEU A 178 -40.73 14.20 -27.45
CA LEU A 178 -39.57 15.07 -27.23
C LEU A 178 -39.63 15.78 -25.84
N MET A 179 -38.49 15.85 -25.13
CA MET A 179 -38.20 16.59 -23.88
C MET A 179 -39.02 16.30 -22.59
N SER A 180 -38.45 15.55 -21.61
CA SER A 180 -38.58 15.71 -20.12
C SER A 180 -37.88 14.54 -19.35
N PRO A 181 -37.67 14.56 -18.01
CA PRO A 181 -36.94 15.50 -17.16
C PRO A 181 -35.71 14.85 -16.47
N LEU A 182 -34.79 15.72 -16.04
CA LEU A 182 -33.79 15.36 -15.02
C LEU A 182 -34.52 15.05 -13.70
N ALA A 183 -34.30 13.81 -13.25
CA ALA A 183 -34.16 13.39 -11.86
C ALA A 183 -35.36 12.76 -11.10
N ASN A 184 -35.25 11.46 -10.85
CA ASN A 184 -35.76 10.79 -9.66
C ASN A 184 -34.75 9.71 -9.25
N GLY A 185 -34.31 9.73 -7.99
CA GLY A 185 -33.29 8.82 -7.49
C GLY A 185 -33.93 7.55 -7.00
N ARG A 186 -33.28 6.41 -7.27
CA ARG A 186 -33.75 5.13 -6.74
C ARG A 186 -33.75 5.21 -5.22
N ARG A 187 -34.92 5.04 -4.60
CA ARG A 187 -35.11 4.94 -3.15
C ARG A 187 -34.45 3.64 -2.67
N LEU A 188 -33.79 3.66 -1.52
CA LEU A 188 -33.00 2.53 -1.02
C LEU A 188 -33.61 1.89 0.21
N MET A 189 -33.94 2.69 1.23
CA MET A 189 -34.54 2.23 2.49
C MET A 189 -35.04 3.41 3.33
N THR A 190 -35.87 3.14 4.34
CA THR A 190 -36.15 4.07 5.45
C THR A 190 -35.23 3.75 6.62
N LEU A 191 -34.49 4.74 7.13
CA LEU A 191 -33.60 4.60 8.28
C LEU A 191 -34.29 5.11 9.55
N CYS A 192 -34.31 4.28 10.59
CA CYS A 192 -35.05 4.48 11.84
C CYS A 192 -34.11 4.50 13.06
N PRO A 193 -33.65 5.69 13.50
CA PRO A 193 -32.76 5.83 14.66
C PRO A 193 -33.50 5.87 16.01
N TYR A 194 -33.02 5.08 16.98
CA TYR A 194 -33.52 5.02 18.37
C TYR A 194 -32.42 5.32 19.39
N ILE A 195 -32.78 5.90 20.54
CA ILE A 195 -31.83 6.29 21.59
C ILE A 195 -32.02 5.43 22.84
N PHE A 196 -30.92 4.92 23.36
CA PHE A 196 -30.87 4.09 24.55
C PHE A 196 -29.87 4.65 25.57
N LEU A 197 -30.22 4.60 26.85
CA LEU A 197 -29.36 5.01 27.97
C LEU A 197 -29.05 3.79 28.85
N ILE A 198 -27.78 3.48 29.05
CA ILE A 198 -27.32 2.46 30.00
C ILE A 198 -27.25 3.09 31.38
N THR A 199 -27.90 2.47 32.36
CA THR A 199 -28.00 2.99 33.74
C THR A 199 -27.06 2.34 34.74
N SER A 200 -26.31 1.31 34.32
CA SER A 200 -25.25 0.68 35.11
C SER A 200 -23.87 1.24 34.74
N HIS A 201 -22.99 1.39 35.73
CA HIS A 201 -21.58 1.71 35.50
C HIS A 201 -20.76 0.47 35.08
N GLU A 202 -21.22 -0.74 35.44
CA GLU A 202 -20.63 -2.00 35.01
C GLU A 202 -21.38 -2.52 33.78
N ILE A 203 -20.71 -2.48 32.63
CA ILE A 203 -21.21 -3.04 31.38
C ILE A 203 -20.53 -4.40 31.18
N PRO A 204 -21.29 -5.50 30.97
CA PRO A 204 -20.70 -6.78 30.63
C PRO A 204 -19.75 -6.68 29.42
N PRO A 205 -18.69 -7.51 29.34
CA PRO A 205 -17.78 -7.47 28.22
C PRO A 205 -18.51 -7.63 26.87
N LEU A 206 -18.39 -6.62 25.99
CA LEU A 206 -19.05 -6.61 24.68
C LEU A 206 -18.74 -7.87 23.86
N LYS A 207 -19.73 -8.46 23.17
CA LYS A 207 -19.52 -9.65 22.33
C LYS A 207 -19.68 -9.25 20.87
N LEU A 208 -18.55 -8.98 20.21
CA LEU A 208 -18.54 -8.47 18.84
C LEU A 208 -18.73 -9.62 17.84
N GLN A 209 -19.69 -9.47 16.92
CA GLN A 209 -19.84 -10.41 15.81
C GLN A 209 -18.77 -10.13 14.73
N PRO A 210 -17.80 -11.05 14.51
CA PRO A 210 -16.61 -10.76 13.69
C PRO A 210 -16.91 -10.46 12.22
N THR A 211 -18.03 -10.98 11.70
CA THR A 211 -18.43 -10.77 10.32
C THR A 211 -19.03 -9.39 10.08
N GLU A 212 -19.49 -8.67 11.11
CA GLU A 212 -20.22 -7.40 10.96
C GLU A 212 -19.51 -6.23 11.62
N VAL A 213 -18.87 -6.47 12.77
CA VAL A 213 -18.22 -5.45 13.57
C VAL A 213 -16.72 -5.75 13.70
N ALA A 214 -15.89 -4.88 13.12
CA ALA A 214 -14.44 -4.93 13.28
C ALA A 214 -14.02 -4.40 14.66
N SER A 215 -14.67 -3.32 15.12
CA SER A 215 -14.38 -2.71 16.43
C SER A 215 -15.53 -1.84 16.94
N THR A 216 -15.59 -1.63 18.24
CA THR A 216 -16.46 -0.67 18.93
C THR A 216 -15.66 0.44 19.59
N HIS A 217 -16.27 1.61 19.72
CA HIS A 217 -15.65 2.83 20.22
C HIS A 217 -16.64 3.65 21.04
N TRP A 218 -16.37 3.84 22.34
CA TRP A 218 -17.12 4.76 23.20
C TRP A 218 -16.53 6.16 23.08
N VAL A 219 -17.32 7.13 22.62
CA VAL A 219 -16.85 8.48 22.29
C VAL A 219 -17.58 9.52 23.16
N PRO A 220 -16.86 10.32 23.97
CA PRO A 220 -17.47 11.37 24.78
C PRO A 220 -18.24 12.41 23.96
N LEU A 221 -19.41 12.83 24.42
CA LEU A 221 -20.22 13.85 23.77
C LEU A 221 -19.45 15.17 23.63
N ARG A 222 -18.65 15.56 24.62
CA ARG A 222 -17.79 16.74 24.53
C ARG A 222 -16.77 16.67 23.37
N ALA A 223 -16.29 15.47 23.03
CA ALA A 223 -15.40 15.28 21.89
C ALA A 223 -16.15 15.47 20.57
N LEU A 224 -17.39 14.96 20.48
CA LEU A 224 -18.27 15.18 19.33
C LEU A 224 -18.69 16.66 19.16
N LEU A 225 -18.83 17.40 20.26
CA LEU A 225 -19.18 18.83 20.24
C LEU A 225 -17.99 19.74 19.92
N SER A 226 -16.75 19.26 20.09
CA SER A 226 -15.55 20.07 19.90
C SER A 226 -15.35 20.49 18.42
N PRO A 227 -15.19 21.80 18.13
CA PRO A 227 -14.83 22.28 16.80
C PRO A 227 -13.48 21.76 16.31
N ALA A 228 -12.56 21.42 17.23
CA ALA A 228 -11.23 20.90 16.90
C ALA A 228 -11.28 19.52 16.23
N GLN A 229 -12.39 18.79 16.35
CA GLN A 229 -12.58 17.48 15.73
C GLN A 229 -13.23 17.55 14.34
N ARG A 230 -13.57 18.74 13.84
CA ARG A 230 -14.17 18.93 12.52
C ARG A 230 -13.13 18.74 11.42
N THR A 231 -13.45 17.92 10.43
CA THR A 231 -12.58 17.59 9.30
C THR A 231 -13.40 17.29 8.04
N TYR A 232 -12.75 16.81 6.98
CA TYR A 232 -13.40 16.46 5.72
C TYR A 232 -13.09 15.02 5.32
N TRP A 233 -14.07 14.35 4.73
CA TRP A 233 -13.90 13.09 4.01
C TRP A 233 -13.87 13.36 2.51
N TYR A 234 -12.88 12.80 1.81
CA TYR A 234 -12.72 12.98 0.37
C TYR A 234 -13.19 11.73 -0.37
N GLN A 235 -14.28 11.85 -1.11
CA GLN A 235 -14.86 10.76 -1.88
C GLN A 235 -14.81 11.06 -3.37
N ASP A 236 -14.31 10.11 -4.16
CA ASP A 236 -14.43 10.20 -5.61
C ASP A 236 -15.90 9.94 -6.02
N VAL A 237 -16.55 10.95 -6.59
CA VAL A 237 -17.94 10.90 -7.10
C VAL A 237 -18.00 10.90 -8.63
N THR A 238 -16.86 10.89 -9.31
CA THR A 238 -16.77 10.97 -10.77
C THR A 238 -17.33 9.73 -11.47
N THR A 239 -17.15 8.57 -10.83
CA THR A 239 -17.76 7.29 -11.24
C THR A 239 -19.30 7.31 -11.19
N ARG A 240 -19.88 8.27 -10.46
CA ARG A 240 -21.34 8.44 -10.32
C ARG A 240 -21.91 9.55 -11.23
N THR A 241 -21.05 10.35 -11.87
CA THR A 241 -21.45 11.51 -12.69
C THR A 241 -21.23 11.34 -14.20
N ALA A 242 -20.30 10.48 -14.62
CA ALA A 242 -20.08 10.19 -16.04
C ALA A 242 -21.27 9.44 -16.66
N ARG A 243 -21.81 9.95 -17.78
CA ARG A 243 -22.97 9.39 -18.48
C ARG A 243 -22.64 8.25 -19.44
N THR A 244 -21.36 8.03 -19.71
CA THR A 244 -20.88 7.21 -20.82
C THR A 244 -19.64 6.44 -20.39
N ASP A 245 -19.51 5.21 -20.87
CA ASP A 245 -18.43 4.28 -20.49
C ASP A 245 -17.09 4.56 -21.19
N PHE A 246 -16.92 5.75 -21.76
CA PHE A 246 -15.66 6.19 -22.35
C PHE A 246 -14.71 6.75 -21.28
N ASP A 247 -13.53 6.13 -21.15
CA ASP A 247 -12.53 6.49 -20.12
C ASP A 247 -11.98 7.92 -20.24
N LEU A 248 -11.96 8.51 -21.45
CA LEU A 248 -11.50 9.89 -21.63
C LEU A 248 -12.43 10.91 -20.97
N GLU A 249 -13.74 10.68 -20.97
CA GLU A 249 -14.70 11.57 -20.31
C GLU A 249 -14.63 11.42 -18.78
N LYS A 250 -14.33 10.21 -18.28
CA LYS A 250 -14.11 9.93 -16.84
C LYS A 250 -12.79 10.52 -16.34
N TRP A 251 -11.71 10.36 -17.10
CA TRP A 251 -10.40 10.95 -16.82
C TRP A 251 -10.49 12.48 -16.81
N PHE A 252 -11.17 13.05 -17.78
CA PHE A 252 -11.39 14.49 -17.88
C PHE A 252 -12.32 15.03 -16.78
N HIS A 253 -13.38 14.30 -16.40
CA HIS A 253 -14.21 14.64 -15.25
C HIS A 253 -13.44 14.52 -13.92
N ARG A 254 -12.51 13.57 -13.79
CA ARG A 254 -11.61 13.46 -12.63
C ARG A 254 -10.64 14.61 -12.53
N PHE A 255 -10.03 15.02 -13.65
CA PHE A 255 -9.13 16.16 -13.69
C PHE A 255 -9.88 17.48 -13.40
N ALA A 256 -11.04 17.69 -14.02
CA ALA A 256 -11.80 18.93 -13.92
C ALA A 256 -12.58 19.10 -12.61
N LEU A 257 -13.09 18.00 -12.02
CA LEU A 257 -13.90 18.05 -10.79
C LEU A 257 -13.09 17.71 -9.53
N GLY A 258 -12.07 16.86 -9.61
CA GLY A 258 -11.36 16.33 -8.44
C GLY A 258 -12.24 15.47 -7.52
N LYS A 259 -11.85 15.32 -6.24
CA LYS A 259 -12.62 14.58 -5.23
C LYS A 259 -13.71 15.48 -4.63
N MET A 260 -14.84 14.90 -4.24
CA MET A 260 -15.87 15.62 -3.49
C MET A 260 -15.56 15.54 -2.00
N MET A 261 -15.55 16.70 -1.35
CA MET A 261 -15.32 16.90 0.07
C MET A 261 -16.66 16.84 0.80
N PHE A 262 -16.78 15.96 1.79
CA PHE A 262 -17.90 15.84 2.70
C PHE A 262 -17.49 16.24 4.11
N ALA A 263 -18.40 16.83 4.88
CA ALA A 263 -18.18 17.07 6.31
C ALA A 263 -17.91 15.75 7.04
N ALA A 264 -16.93 15.75 7.94
CA ALA A 264 -16.57 14.61 8.77
C ALA A 264 -16.18 15.06 10.18
N VAL A 265 -16.33 14.17 11.16
CA VAL A 265 -15.89 14.38 12.55
C VAL A 265 -14.87 13.29 12.88
N ARG A 266 -13.69 13.70 13.37
CA ARG A 266 -12.69 12.78 13.92
C ARG A 266 -13.14 12.34 15.30
N LEU A 267 -13.33 11.05 15.50
CA LEU A 267 -13.74 10.48 16.78
C LEU A 267 -12.51 10.26 17.66
N ILE A 268 -12.62 10.66 18.93
CA ILE A 268 -11.64 10.38 19.97
C ILE A 268 -12.35 9.52 21.01
N PRO A 269 -12.17 8.19 20.97
CA PRO A 269 -12.81 7.31 21.93
C PRO A 269 -12.07 7.31 23.28
N SER A 270 -12.82 7.15 24.37
CA SER A 270 -12.29 6.86 25.70
C SER A 270 -11.98 5.38 25.88
N GLU A 271 -12.77 4.52 25.25
CA GLU A 271 -12.64 3.07 25.28
C GLU A 271 -12.87 2.50 23.88
N SER A 272 -12.05 1.53 23.46
CA SER A 272 -12.21 0.84 22.18
C SER A 272 -11.99 -0.66 22.34
N LYS A 273 -12.86 -1.46 21.74
CA LYS A 273 -12.73 -2.92 21.70
C LYS A 273 -12.63 -3.36 20.25
N TYR A 274 -11.64 -4.19 19.95
CA TYR A 274 -11.40 -4.69 18.61
C TYR A 274 -11.71 -6.19 18.54
N CYS A 275 -12.30 -6.65 17.44
CA CYS A 275 -12.60 -8.05 17.23
C CYS A 275 -11.32 -8.78 16.82
N SER A 276 -10.82 -9.70 17.64
CA SER A 276 -9.51 -10.32 17.37
C SER A 276 -9.50 -11.34 16.24
N THR A 277 -10.67 -11.86 15.89
CA THR A 277 -10.84 -12.95 14.91
C THR A 277 -11.06 -12.44 13.48
N ILE A 278 -11.18 -11.12 13.27
CA ILE A 278 -11.24 -10.55 11.92
C ILE A 278 -9.82 -10.47 11.33
N ALA A 279 -9.68 -10.81 10.05
CA ALA A 279 -8.40 -10.77 9.34
C ALA A 279 -7.72 -9.38 9.35
N GLU A 280 -8.49 -8.31 9.58
CA GLU A 280 -7.95 -6.95 9.71
C GLU A 280 -7.26 -6.71 11.07
N PHE A 281 -7.61 -7.45 12.13
CA PHE A 281 -7.12 -7.17 13.49
C PHE A 281 -5.63 -7.46 13.66
N MET A 282 -5.19 -8.61 13.15
CA MET A 282 -3.78 -8.93 12.97
C MET A 282 -3.54 -9.02 11.46
N PRO A 283 -3.08 -7.94 10.81
CA PRO A 283 -2.64 -8.06 9.44
C PRO A 283 -1.57 -9.15 9.37
N GLU A 284 -1.69 -10.08 8.42
CA GLU A 284 -0.74 -11.19 8.23
C GLU A 284 0.69 -10.72 7.88
N GLU A 285 0.92 -9.41 7.74
CA GLU A 285 2.22 -8.79 7.49
C GLU A 285 2.85 -8.17 8.75
N PRO A 286 4.17 -8.34 9.00
CA PRO A 286 4.84 -7.78 10.17
C PRO A 286 5.00 -6.26 10.10
N MET A 287 4.71 -5.59 11.22
CA MET A 287 4.77 -4.13 11.40
C MET A 287 6.18 -3.54 11.17
N ARG A 288 6.30 -2.58 10.24
CA ARG A 288 7.51 -1.77 10.04
C ARG A 288 7.56 -0.61 11.07
N ASN A 289 8.69 -0.47 11.76
CA ASN A 289 9.00 0.68 12.62
C ASN A 289 9.26 1.94 11.76
N GLU A 290 8.49 3.01 11.98
CA GLU A 290 8.74 4.34 11.41
C GLU A 290 9.68 5.18 12.31
N PRO A 291 10.69 5.89 11.77
CA PRO A 291 11.52 6.80 12.55
C PRO A 291 10.79 8.11 12.88
N ARG A 292 10.91 8.56 14.13
CA ARG A 292 10.50 9.90 14.58
C ARG A 292 11.43 10.97 13.95
N ARG A 293 10.94 11.79 13.01
CA ARG A 293 11.55 13.10 12.71
C ARG A 293 10.76 14.23 13.37
N SER A 294 11.53 15.15 13.93
CA SER A 294 11.14 16.29 14.76
C SER A 294 10.56 17.44 13.95
N ASN A 295 9.62 18.14 14.59
CA ASN A 295 8.86 19.31 14.15
C ASN A 295 9.74 20.48 13.68
N ILE A 296 9.60 20.89 12.42
CA ILE A 296 9.60 22.31 12.00
C ILE A 296 8.56 22.46 10.88
N THR A 297 7.47 23.16 11.19
CA THR A 297 6.34 23.49 10.30
C THR A 297 6.53 24.88 9.71
N ILE A 298 6.21 25.05 8.41
CA ILE A 298 5.57 26.27 7.88
C ILE A 298 4.41 25.82 6.95
N PRO A 299 3.17 26.34 7.10
CA PRO A 299 1.98 25.74 6.52
C PRO A 299 1.50 26.46 5.24
N LEU A 300 1.30 25.72 4.15
CA LEU A 300 0.41 26.15 3.07
C LEU A 300 -0.41 24.94 2.58
N TYR A 301 -1.72 25.05 2.74
CA TYR A 301 -2.76 24.07 2.43
C TYR A 301 -2.86 22.86 3.38
N GLY A 302 -3.90 22.92 4.21
CA GLY A 302 -4.09 22.05 5.35
C GLY A 302 -4.38 20.57 5.06
N ALA A 303 -4.12 19.80 6.13
CA ALA A 303 -4.33 18.38 6.37
C ALA A 303 -3.12 17.48 6.05
N SER A 304 -2.33 17.20 7.11
CA SER A 304 -1.41 16.07 7.20
C SER A 304 -2.23 14.77 7.24
N TRP A 305 -2.06 13.91 6.23
CA TRP A 305 -2.69 12.60 6.15
C TRP A 305 -1.62 11.54 6.39
N HIS A 306 -1.44 11.11 7.64
CA HIS A 306 -0.75 9.86 7.93
C HIS A 306 -1.64 8.70 7.49
N LYS A 307 -1.13 7.76 6.68
CA LYS A 307 -1.77 6.45 6.63
C LYS A 307 -1.61 5.79 8.00
N PRO A 308 -2.70 5.27 8.56
CA PRO A 308 -2.64 4.58 9.82
C PRO A 308 -1.91 3.24 9.70
N ARG A 309 -1.03 2.98 10.66
CA ARG A 309 -0.10 1.83 10.72
C ARG A 309 -0.81 0.49 11.02
N SER A 310 -2.08 0.54 11.40
CA SER A 310 -2.98 -0.60 11.62
C SER A 310 -4.44 -0.12 11.56
N PRO A 311 -5.46 -1.00 11.45
CA PRO A 311 -6.86 -0.58 11.56
C PRO A 311 -7.25 0.02 12.92
N VAL A 312 -6.38 -0.14 13.93
CA VAL A 312 -6.43 0.53 15.26
C VAL A 312 -5.90 1.98 15.16
N ASP A 313 -4.92 2.24 14.29
CA ASP A 313 -4.31 3.57 14.12
C ASP A 313 -5.11 4.48 13.16
N SER A 314 -6.11 3.93 12.45
CA SER A 314 -6.94 4.68 11.48
C SER A 314 -7.69 5.79 12.15
N PRO A 315 -7.57 7.06 11.66
CA PRO A 315 -8.42 8.11 12.19
C PRO A 315 -9.87 7.68 11.98
N LEU A 316 -10.59 7.50 13.09
CA LEU A 316 -11.99 7.12 13.10
C LEU A 316 -12.79 8.33 12.62
N LEU A 317 -13.24 8.29 11.36
CA LEU A 317 -13.96 9.39 10.73
C LEU A 317 -15.44 9.07 10.66
N LEU A 318 -16.24 9.86 11.38
CA LEU A 318 -17.69 9.85 11.29
C LEU A 318 -18.13 10.81 10.18
N TRP A 319 -18.74 10.29 9.13
CA TRP A 319 -19.25 11.06 7.99
C TRP A 319 -20.49 10.39 7.39
N GLY A 320 -21.19 11.08 6.49
CA GLY A 320 -22.35 10.51 5.77
C GLY A 320 -23.61 10.40 6.62
N LEU A 321 -24.37 9.30 6.47
CA LEU A 321 -25.68 9.11 7.10
C LEU A 321 -25.60 9.14 8.64
N THR A 322 -24.63 8.44 9.22
CA THR A 322 -24.42 8.38 10.68
C THR A 322 -24.11 9.77 11.24
N LEU A 323 -23.29 10.59 10.53
CA LEU A 323 -23.04 11.97 10.93
C LEU A 323 -24.31 12.82 10.88
N GLY A 324 -25.21 12.55 9.94
CA GLY A 324 -26.51 13.23 9.88
C GLY A 324 -27.38 12.92 11.11
N VAL A 325 -27.42 11.66 11.56
CA VAL A 325 -28.14 11.25 12.78
C VAL A 325 -27.51 11.86 14.03
N VAL A 326 -26.18 11.82 14.14
CA VAL A 326 -25.44 12.46 15.24
C VAL A 326 -25.65 13.98 15.24
N GLY A 327 -25.62 14.62 14.08
CA GLY A 327 -25.84 16.07 13.95
C GLY A 327 -27.22 16.48 14.46
N ASP A 328 -28.27 15.71 14.12
CA ASP A 328 -29.63 15.96 14.62
C ASP A 328 -29.71 15.81 16.16
N PHE A 329 -28.99 14.85 16.74
CA PHE A 329 -28.94 14.67 18.20
C PHE A 329 -28.16 15.79 18.89
N LEU A 330 -26.99 16.17 18.37
CA LEU A 330 -26.15 17.21 18.96
C LEU A 330 -26.80 18.61 18.87
N ASP A 331 -27.62 18.87 17.86
CA ASP A 331 -28.40 20.12 17.73
C ASP A 331 -29.42 20.31 18.86
N MET A 332 -29.79 19.23 19.57
CA MET A 332 -30.65 19.29 20.75
C MET A 332 -29.89 19.70 22.02
N LEU A 333 -28.56 19.70 22.01
CA LEU A 333 -27.69 20.03 23.16
C LEU A 333 -27.19 21.49 23.05
N PRO A 334 -27.72 22.43 23.86
CA PRO A 334 -27.26 23.83 23.82
C PRO A 334 -25.80 23.96 24.32
N PRO A 335 -25.04 25.00 23.90
CA PRO A 335 -25.40 26.12 23.03
C PRO A 335 -25.21 25.83 21.52
N GLN A 336 -25.14 24.55 21.13
CA GLN A 336 -24.64 24.16 19.82
C GLN A 336 -25.76 24.23 18.76
N ASN A 337 -25.37 24.61 17.55
CA ASN A 337 -26.27 24.78 16.41
C ASN A 337 -25.74 23.92 15.25
N ALA A 338 -26.60 23.18 14.56
CA ALA A 338 -26.26 22.34 13.42
C ALA A 338 -25.43 23.07 12.35
N LEU A 339 -25.59 24.39 12.23
CA LEU A 339 -24.77 25.26 11.36
C LEU A 339 -23.27 25.24 11.69
N GLN A 340 -22.89 25.06 12.96
CA GLN A 340 -21.49 24.99 13.38
C GLN A 340 -20.87 23.61 13.13
N ILE A 341 -21.70 22.58 13.05
CA ILE A 341 -21.28 21.18 12.83
C ILE A 341 -21.22 20.88 11.33
N TRP A 342 -22.05 21.54 10.52
CA TRP A 342 -22.30 21.18 9.14
C TRP A 342 -21.56 22.07 8.13
N THR A 343 -20.87 21.44 7.17
CA THR A 343 -20.32 22.12 5.99
C THR A 343 -20.91 21.53 4.72
N TYR A 344 -21.23 22.42 3.77
CA TYR A 344 -21.81 22.01 2.49
C TYR A 344 -20.78 21.25 1.64
N PRO A 345 -21.14 20.10 1.05
CA PRO A 345 -20.23 19.34 0.21
C PRO A 345 -19.72 20.14 -0.99
N THR A 346 -18.44 20.02 -1.32
CA THR A 346 -17.82 20.76 -2.43
C THR A 346 -16.75 19.92 -3.11
N PHE A 347 -16.05 20.45 -4.12
CA PHE A 347 -14.99 19.73 -4.84
C PHE A 347 -13.60 20.24 -4.46
N THR A 348 -12.57 19.41 -4.63
CA THR A 348 -11.18 19.79 -4.35
C THR A 348 -10.63 20.81 -5.35
N GLN A 349 -11.09 20.76 -6.61
CA GLN A 349 -10.61 21.68 -7.65
C GLN A 349 -11.12 23.10 -7.43
N LEU A 350 -10.20 24.07 -7.47
CA LEU A 350 -10.48 25.47 -7.14
C LEU A 350 -11.54 26.10 -8.05
N ASP A 351 -11.53 25.76 -9.34
CA ASP A 351 -12.44 26.34 -10.34
C ASP A 351 -13.91 25.98 -10.07
N ILE A 352 -14.22 24.69 -9.92
CA ILE A 352 -15.59 24.26 -9.60
C ILE A 352 -15.97 24.63 -8.16
N ARG A 353 -15.03 24.63 -7.21
CA ARG A 353 -15.28 25.07 -5.84
C ARG A 353 -15.69 26.54 -5.80
N PHE A 354 -15.03 27.38 -6.59
CA PHE A 354 -15.39 28.79 -6.74
C PHE A 354 -16.76 28.96 -7.42
N ILE A 355 -17.01 28.26 -8.52
CA ILE A 355 -18.32 28.28 -9.21
C ILE A 355 -19.45 27.86 -8.26
N LEU A 356 -19.26 26.76 -7.52
CA LEU A 356 -20.21 26.30 -6.51
C LEU A 356 -20.38 27.31 -5.39
N TRP A 357 -19.29 27.92 -4.92
CA TRP A 357 -19.35 28.90 -3.85
C TRP A 357 -20.22 30.10 -4.26
N VAL A 358 -20.03 30.62 -5.47
CA VAL A 358 -20.83 31.72 -6.05
C VAL A 358 -22.30 31.29 -6.23
N MET A 359 -22.54 30.16 -6.91
CA MET A 359 -23.90 29.71 -7.23
C MET A 359 -24.73 29.34 -5.99
N SER A 360 -24.09 28.84 -4.94
CA SER A 360 -24.75 28.47 -3.69
C SER A 360 -24.78 29.59 -2.65
N TYR A 361 -24.14 30.74 -2.88
CA TYR A 361 -24.03 31.80 -1.87
C TYR A 361 -25.40 32.29 -1.36
N ARG A 362 -26.32 32.64 -2.27
CA ARG A 362 -27.68 33.10 -1.89
C ARG A 362 -28.54 31.98 -1.30
N PHE A 363 -28.32 30.73 -1.72
CA PHE A 363 -28.99 29.55 -1.18
C PHE A 363 -28.58 29.31 0.28
N ARG A 364 -27.27 29.30 0.55
CA ARG A 364 -26.72 29.09 1.90
C ARG A 364 -27.15 30.19 2.86
N LYS A 365 -27.13 31.47 2.42
CA LYS A 365 -27.60 32.60 3.24
C LYS A 365 -29.10 32.50 3.59
N ARG A 366 -29.93 31.99 2.68
CA ARG A 366 -31.36 31.78 2.93
C ARG A 366 -31.61 30.64 3.92
N LYS A 367 -30.95 29.49 3.73
CA LYS A 367 -31.07 28.33 4.62
C LYS A 367 -30.52 28.58 6.02
N GLN A 368 -29.45 29.36 6.12
CA GLN A 368 -28.95 29.84 7.40
C GLN A 368 -30.02 30.66 8.14
N LYS A 369 -30.67 31.60 7.43
CA LYS A 369 -31.75 32.41 7.99
C LYS A 369 -32.98 31.56 8.38
N GLU A 370 -33.38 30.58 7.57
CA GLU A 370 -34.49 29.65 7.91
C GLU A 370 -34.23 28.86 9.19
N LEU A 371 -32.97 28.47 9.47
CA LEU A 371 -32.60 27.76 10.69
C LEU A 371 -32.53 28.71 11.90
N GLU A 372 -32.00 29.92 11.72
CA GLU A 372 -31.97 30.98 12.75
C GLU A 372 -33.39 31.47 13.12
N ASP A 373 -34.28 31.61 12.13
CA ASP A 373 -35.69 31.99 12.29
C ASP A 373 -36.51 30.82 12.90
N GLY A 374 -36.16 29.56 12.60
CA GLY A 374 -36.75 28.36 13.22
C GLY A 374 -36.35 28.17 14.69
N MET A 375 -35.16 28.64 15.07
CA MET A 375 -34.67 28.64 16.47
C MET A 375 -35.28 29.76 17.34
N THR A 376 -35.84 30.81 16.73
CA THR A 376 -36.44 31.95 17.45
C THR A 376 -37.95 31.81 17.71
N ALA A 377 -38.58 30.73 17.23
CA ALA A 377 -40.01 30.48 17.46
C ALA A 377 -40.27 29.64 18.72
N MET A 378 -40.32 30.30 19.90
CA MET A 378 -41.30 30.14 21.01
C MET A 378 -40.78 30.67 22.37
N PRO A 379 -41.54 31.46 23.14
CA PRO A 379 -42.27 32.67 22.75
C PRO A 379 -41.88 33.87 23.65
N ALA A 380 -41.89 35.09 23.09
CA ALA A 380 -42.12 36.31 23.86
C ALA A 380 -43.00 37.24 23.02
N ALA A 381 -43.91 37.90 23.72
CA ALA A 381 -45.03 38.65 23.19
C ALA A 381 -44.65 39.78 22.22
N GLU A 382 -45.57 40.01 21.27
CA GLU A 382 -45.90 41.26 20.59
C GLU A 382 -44.91 41.94 19.62
N LEU A 383 -45.54 42.51 18.59
CA LEU A 383 -45.16 43.64 17.73
C LEU A 383 -44.30 43.36 16.49
N GLY A 384 -44.96 43.49 15.33
CA GLY A 384 -44.47 44.41 14.30
C GLY A 384 -44.19 43.83 12.91
N SER A 385 -45.25 43.74 12.10
CA SER A 385 -45.34 44.15 10.67
C SER A 385 -44.31 43.67 9.62
N ASP A 386 -44.91 43.02 8.61
CA ASP A 386 -44.69 43.14 7.16
C ASP A 386 -43.61 42.30 6.45
N SER A 387 -44.08 41.30 5.69
CA SER A 387 -44.26 41.48 4.23
C SER A 387 -44.96 40.32 3.51
N VAL A 388 -46.17 40.62 3.03
CA VAL A 388 -46.76 40.37 1.69
C VAL A 388 -46.74 38.94 1.10
N ALA A 389 -47.95 38.37 1.02
CA ALA A 389 -48.33 37.30 0.11
C ALA A 389 -48.67 37.84 -1.30
N LEU A 390 -48.36 37.07 -2.35
CA LEU A 390 -48.98 37.12 -3.68
C LEU A 390 -49.48 35.69 -3.96
N ARG A 391 -50.77 35.39 -3.73
CA ARG A 391 -51.97 35.50 -4.60
C ARG A 391 -51.95 34.65 -5.87
N ASP A 392 -52.93 33.74 -5.91
CA ASP A 392 -53.36 32.88 -7.01
C ASP A 392 -53.80 33.66 -8.25
N ASP A 393 -53.53 33.10 -9.43
CA ASP A 393 -54.15 33.48 -10.70
C ASP A 393 -54.68 32.21 -11.41
N PRO A 394 -55.99 32.09 -11.73
CA PRO A 394 -56.61 30.85 -12.20
C PRO A 394 -56.50 30.57 -13.72
N ASP A 395 -55.88 31.44 -14.53
CA ASP A 395 -55.94 31.37 -16.01
C ASP A 395 -54.57 31.20 -16.71
N LEU A 396 -53.77 30.20 -16.31
CA LEU A 396 -52.58 29.78 -17.07
C LEU A 396 -52.64 28.29 -17.45
N GLN A 397 -52.81 28.04 -18.75
CA GLN A 397 -52.80 26.72 -19.37
C GLN A 397 -51.46 25.99 -19.15
N PRO A 398 -51.46 24.65 -18.99
CA PRO A 398 -50.32 23.89 -18.50
C PRO A 398 -49.28 23.66 -19.61
N GLY A 399 -48.27 24.52 -19.64
CA GLY A 399 -47.11 24.40 -20.54
C GLY A 399 -45.81 24.75 -19.82
N GLU A 400 -44.91 23.78 -19.75
CA GLU A 400 -43.45 23.91 -19.59
C GLU A 400 -42.87 24.43 -18.26
N GLY A 401 -42.22 23.50 -17.54
CA GLY A 401 -40.85 23.72 -17.05
C GLY A 401 -40.63 23.95 -15.54
N ARG A 402 -40.10 22.90 -14.85
CA ARG A 402 -39.11 22.88 -13.73
C ARG A 402 -39.34 21.61 -12.89
N MET A 403 -38.84 20.42 -13.26
CA MET A 403 -37.48 19.85 -13.12
C MET A 403 -36.87 19.94 -11.71
N GLU A 404 -37.10 18.88 -10.92
CA GLU A 404 -36.48 18.59 -9.61
C GLU A 404 -35.93 17.16 -9.56
N GLY A 405 -34.71 16.97 -9.04
CA GLY A 405 -34.36 15.75 -8.32
C GLY A 405 -32.88 15.56 -7.93
N MET A 406 -32.67 15.22 -6.65
CA MET A 406 -32.19 13.92 -6.14
C MET A 406 -31.22 14.06 -4.96
N GLY A 407 -31.36 13.15 -3.99
CA GLY A 407 -30.20 12.54 -3.33
C GLY A 407 -30.05 12.74 -1.82
N LEU A 408 -31.00 13.41 -1.17
CA LEU A 408 -31.27 13.35 0.26
C LEU A 408 -32.78 13.14 0.39
N GLY A 409 -33.24 12.43 1.42
CA GLY A 409 -34.63 12.05 1.55
C GLY A 409 -35.60 13.15 1.14
N ARG A 410 -36.40 12.89 0.09
CA ARG A 410 -37.59 13.71 -0.16
C ARG A 410 -38.49 13.55 1.06
N TYR A 411 -38.75 14.65 1.76
CA TYR A 411 -39.81 14.73 2.75
C TYR A 411 -41.14 14.40 2.05
N TYR A 412 -41.72 13.23 2.32
CA TYR A 412 -43.13 13.00 2.04
C TYR A 412 -43.91 13.55 3.24
N GLY A 413 -44.21 14.84 3.17
CA GLY A 413 -45.05 15.53 4.12
C GLY A 413 -46.15 16.27 3.39
N ARG A 414 -47.03 15.56 2.68
CA ARG A 414 -48.29 16.16 2.18
C ARG A 414 -49.36 16.19 3.31
N LEU A 415 -48.92 16.32 4.57
CA LEU A 415 -49.73 16.39 5.79
C LEU A 415 -49.05 17.30 6.85
N ALA A 416 -48.30 18.32 6.44
CA ALA A 416 -47.61 19.21 7.38
C ALA A 416 -47.88 20.70 7.11
N GLN A 417 -49.06 21.03 6.57
CA GLN A 417 -49.56 22.41 6.57
C GLN A 417 -50.64 22.67 7.63
N ASP A 418 -51.09 21.65 8.37
CA ASP A 418 -52.12 21.82 9.42
C ASP A 418 -51.61 21.63 10.86
N GLN A 419 -50.32 21.39 11.09
CA GLN A 419 -49.77 21.41 12.44
C GLN A 419 -48.52 22.29 12.51
N LYS A 420 -48.70 23.50 13.02
CA LYS A 420 -47.64 24.32 13.61
C LYS A 420 -46.94 23.48 14.68
N GLY A 421 -45.80 22.86 14.36
CA GLY A 421 -44.99 22.13 15.35
C GLY A 421 -44.24 20.87 14.89
N SER A 422 -44.25 20.49 13.61
CA SER A 422 -43.50 19.30 13.17
C SER A 422 -41.98 19.51 13.26
N ARG A 423 -41.30 18.78 14.17
CA ARG A 423 -39.84 18.78 14.32
C ARG A 423 -39.16 18.28 13.04
N SER A 424 -38.47 19.17 12.33
CA SER A 424 -37.71 18.84 11.12
C SER A 424 -36.22 18.65 11.42
N SER A 425 -35.57 17.66 10.77
CA SER A 425 -34.11 17.47 10.85
C SER A 425 -33.36 18.70 10.34
N ALA A 426 -32.48 19.27 11.18
CA ALA A 426 -31.66 20.43 10.83
C ALA A 426 -30.74 20.15 9.62
N VAL A 427 -30.15 18.95 9.56
CA VAL A 427 -29.32 18.51 8.42
C VAL A 427 -30.14 18.38 7.14
N GLY A 428 -31.39 17.91 7.26
CA GLY A 428 -32.33 17.82 6.14
C GLY A 428 -32.69 19.19 5.55
N VAL A 429 -32.94 20.18 6.41
CA VAL A 429 -33.25 21.56 6.01
C VAL A 429 -32.07 22.22 5.28
N LEU A 430 -30.85 22.03 5.78
CA LEU A 430 -29.65 22.65 5.23
C LEU A 430 -29.35 22.19 3.80
N LEU A 431 -29.48 20.89 3.51
CA LEU A 431 -29.08 20.33 2.22
C LEU A 431 -30.20 20.30 1.16
N GLY A 432 -31.45 20.56 1.54
CA GLY A 432 -32.61 20.52 0.64
C GLY A 432 -32.47 21.49 -0.54
N GLY A 433 -32.20 20.95 -1.75
CA GLY A 433 -32.01 21.72 -2.98
C GLY A 433 -30.56 22.11 -3.32
N TYR A 434 -29.59 21.80 -2.46
CA TYR A 434 -28.18 22.14 -2.70
C TYR A 434 -27.54 21.33 -3.85
N TYR A 435 -27.88 20.04 -3.97
CA TYR A 435 -27.35 19.16 -5.01
C TYR A 435 -27.79 19.54 -6.44
N GLU A 436 -28.92 20.25 -6.59
CA GLU A 436 -29.33 20.84 -7.87
C GLU A 436 -28.37 21.93 -8.34
N ILE A 437 -27.81 22.69 -7.41
CA ILE A 437 -26.80 23.71 -7.68
C ILE A 437 -25.51 23.04 -8.12
N ILE A 438 -25.16 21.90 -7.50
CA ILE A 438 -24.02 21.08 -7.90
C ILE A 438 -24.15 20.60 -9.36
N HIS A 439 -25.30 20.05 -9.73
CA HIS A 439 -25.54 19.60 -11.10
C HIS A 439 -25.39 20.72 -12.14
N LYS A 440 -25.92 21.92 -11.84
CA LYS A 440 -25.80 23.08 -12.73
C LYS A 440 -24.37 23.57 -12.88
N ALA A 441 -23.57 23.56 -11.80
CA ALA A 441 -22.16 23.95 -11.85
C ALA A 441 -21.30 23.00 -12.69
N ILE A 442 -21.50 21.69 -12.55
CA ILE A 442 -20.81 20.66 -13.35
C ILE A 442 -21.14 20.81 -14.84
N PHE A 443 -22.42 21.09 -15.16
CA PHE A 443 -22.86 21.30 -16.54
C PHE A 443 -22.22 22.52 -17.20
N LEU A 444 -22.04 23.62 -16.47
CA LEU A 444 -21.39 24.84 -16.97
C LEU A 444 -19.89 24.61 -17.27
N LEU A 445 -19.19 23.86 -16.42
CA LEU A 445 -17.78 23.50 -16.61
C LEU A 445 -17.58 22.69 -17.90
N ARG A 446 -18.51 21.77 -18.20
CA ARG A 446 -18.48 20.89 -19.37
C ARG A 446 -18.61 21.65 -20.70
N ARG A 447 -19.32 22.79 -20.75
CA ARG A 447 -19.45 23.63 -21.97
C ARG A 447 -18.18 24.43 -22.29
N ARG A 448 -17.35 24.76 -21.29
CA ARG A 448 -16.15 25.60 -21.48
C ARG A 448 -14.96 24.83 -22.05
N LEU A 449 -14.93 23.52 -21.83
CA LEU A 449 -13.80 22.63 -22.12
C LEU A 449 -13.85 21.97 -23.51
N LEU A 450 -15.01 21.92 -24.16
CA LEU A 450 -15.18 21.41 -25.53
C LEU A 450 -14.68 22.39 -26.63
N GLY A 451 -14.25 23.59 -26.26
CA GLY A 451 -13.80 24.63 -27.21
C GLY A 451 -12.30 24.67 -27.52
N LEU A 452 -11.48 23.76 -26.97
CA LEU A 452 -10.01 23.91 -26.94
C LEU A 452 -9.19 22.78 -27.60
N ILE A 453 -9.79 21.86 -28.36
CA ILE A 453 -9.03 20.81 -29.07
C ILE A 453 -9.26 20.93 -30.58
N ALA A 454 -8.38 21.67 -31.24
CA ALA A 454 -8.14 21.56 -32.68
C ALA A 454 -6.71 22.02 -33.01
N VAL A 455 -6.04 21.27 -33.90
CA VAL A 455 -4.78 21.55 -34.62
C VAL A 455 -3.47 21.06 -33.97
N SER A 456 -2.87 20.00 -34.54
CA SER A 456 -1.63 20.10 -35.33
C SER A 456 -1.19 18.73 -35.91
N GLU A 457 -0.96 18.68 -37.22
CA GLU A 457 -0.40 17.54 -38.00
C GLU A 457 1.02 17.87 -38.46
N VAL A 458 1.95 16.89 -38.42
CA VAL A 458 3.19 16.86 -39.22
C VAL A 458 3.46 15.42 -39.69
N ARG A 459 3.88 15.28 -40.96
CA ARG A 459 4.11 14.07 -41.76
C ARG A 459 5.45 13.36 -41.45
N GLU A 460 5.46 12.03 -41.50
CA GLU A 460 6.64 11.21 -41.82
C GLU A 460 6.28 9.92 -42.59
N THR A 461 7.26 9.35 -43.28
CA THR A 461 7.21 8.44 -44.44
C THR A 461 6.54 7.06 -44.26
N MET A 462 5.97 6.56 -45.37
CA MET A 462 5.17 5.33 -45.52
C MET A 462 5.93 4.02 -45.19
N ALA A 463 5.97 3.64 -43.91
CA ALA A 463 6.05 2.23 -43.53
C ALA A 463 4.67 1.60 -43.66
N LYS A 464 4.59 0.30 -43.99
CA LYS A 464 3.32 -0.42 -44.04
C LYS A 464 2.70 -0.39 -42.64
N VAL A 465 1.49 0.16 -42.54
CA VAL A 465 0.78 0.32 -41.26
C VAL A 465 -0.17 -0.86 -41.08
N PHE A 466 -0.02 -1.58 -39.97
CA PHE A 466 -0.85 -2.73 -39.61
C PHE A 466 -1.86 -2.32 -38.54
N SER A 467 -3.10 -2.79 -38.66
CA SER A 467 -4.08 -2.64 -37.57
C SER A 467 -3.80 -3.64 -36.45
N TYR A 468 -4.21 -3.34 -35.21
CA TYR A 468 -4.09 -4.28 -34.10
C TYR A 468 -4.87 -5.57 -34.38
N ASP A 469 -6.06 -5.48 -34.97
CA ASP A 469 -6.86 -6.67 -35.29
C ASP A 469 -6.11 -7.60 -36.24
N GLU A 470 -5.42 -7.03 -37.24
CA GLU A 470 -4.55 -7.77 -38.15
C GLU A 470 -3.42 -8.46 -37.37
N VAL A 471 -2.66 -7.71 -36.54
CA VAL A 471 -1.58 -8.29 -35.72
C VAL A 471 -2.10 -9.36 -34.76
N SER A 472 -3.27 -9.15 -34.15
CA SER A 472 -3.89 -10.04 -33.17
C SER A 472 -4.27 -11.41 -33.73
N SER A 473 -4.43 -11.51 -35.05
CA SER A 473 -4.69 -12.77 -35.74
C SER A 473 -3.45 -13.68 -35.81
N HIS A 474 -2.24 -13.12 -35.66
CA HIS A 474 -0.97 -13.83 -35.65
C HIS A 474 -0.56 -14.23 -34.22
N ASN A 475 -1.41 -15.04 -33.58
CA ASN A 475 -1.30 -15.43 -32.17
C ASN A 475 -0.99 -16.93 -31.93
N SER A 476 -0.38 -17.61 -32.92
CA SER A 476 -0.17 -19.06 -32.90
C SER A 476 1.30 -19.45 -33.12
N PRO A 477 1.75 -20.67 -32.76
CA PRO A 477 3.12 -21.12 -33.04
C PRO A 477 3.51 -21.13 -34.52
N GLN A 478 2.55 -21.26 -35.43
CA GLN A 478 2.77 -21.27 -36.88
C GLN A 478 2.71 -19.87 -37.51
N SER A 479 2.29 -18.87 -36.74
CA SER A 479 2.11 -17.48 -37.17
C SER A 479 2.06 -16.61 -35.91
N CYS A 480 3.22 -16.07 -35.51
CA CYS A 480 3.43 -15.37 -34.25
C CYS A 480 4.06 -14.00 -34.49
N TRP A 481 3.24 -12.95 -34.42
CA TRP A 481 3.72 -11.56 -34.50
C TRP A 481 3.65 -10.89 -33.13
N VAL A 482 4.52 -9.92 -32.88
CA VAL A 482 4.53 -9.11 -31.66
C VAL A 482 4.77 -7.65 -31.99
N ILE A 483 4.21 -6.75 -31.19
CA ILE A 483 4.48 -5.31 -31.29
C ILE A 483 5.54 -4.95 -30.25
N LEU A 484 6.64 -4.34 -30.69
CA LEU A 484 7.73 -3.84 -29.84
C LEU A 484 8.09 -2.42 -30.29
N TYR A 485 8.02 -1.46 -29.37
CA TYR A 485 8.30 -0.05 -29.63
C TYR A 485 7.53 0.50 -30.86
N ASN A 486 6.23 0.21 -30.92
CA ASN A 486 5.29 0.57 -32.01
C ASN A 486 5.60 -0.05 -33.38
N LYS A 487 6.53 -1.01 -33.46
CA LYS A 487 6.85 -1.76 -34.68
C LYS A 487 6.35 -3.19 -34.58
N VAL A 488 5.86 -3.74 -35.69
CA VAL A 488 5.38 -5.12 -35.78
C VAL A 488 6.51 -6.02 -36.25
N TYR A 489 6.80 -7.07 -35.47
CA TYR A 489 7.82 -8.07 -35.78
C TYR A 489 7.20 -9.45 -35.99
N ASP A 490 7.62 -10.14 -37.04
CA ASP A 490 7.39 -11.57 -37.20
C ASP A 490 8.48 -12.35 -36.47
N VAL A 491 8.12 -13.03 -35.38
CA VAL A 491 9.04 -13.82 -34.56
C VAL A 491 8.79 -15.31 -34.70
N THR A 492 7.99 -15.73 -35.68
CA THR A 492 7.56 -17.13 -35.86
C THR A 492 8.75 -18.09 -35.99
N SER A 493 9.72 -17.77 -36.84
CA SER A 493 10.92 -18.59 -37.03
C SER A 493 11.89 -18.54 -35.84
N PHE A 494 11.77 -17.52 -34.99
CA PHE A 494 12.65 -17.30 -33.83
C PHE A 494 12.13 -17.98 -32.55
N LEU A 495 10.86 -18.39 -32.50
CA LEU A 495 10.26 -19.07 -31.34
C LEU A 495 11.10 -20.21 -30.76
N PRO A 496 11.63 -21.19 -31.54
CA PRO A 496 12.42 -22.29 -30.98
C PRO A 496 13.83 -21.87 -30.56
N GLU A 497 14.32 -20.73 -31.03
CA GLU A 497 15.67 -20.22 -30.74
C GLU A 497 15.69 -19.27 -29.53
N HIS A 498 14.51 -18.83 -29.07
CA HIS A 498 14.41 -17.88 -27.97
C HIS A 498 14.95 -18.46 -26.64
N PRO A 499 15.99 -17.83 -26.04
CA PRO A 499 16.62 -18.35 -24.82
C PRO A 499 15.68 -18.46 -23.61
N GLY A 500 14.66 -17.60 -23.52
CA GLY A 500 13.64 -17.65 -22.46
C GLY A 500 12.51 -18.66 -22.71
N GLY A 501 12.62 -19.46 -23.78
CA GLY A 501 11.62 -20.43 -24.23
C GLY A 501 10.51 -19.82 -25.08
N SER A 502 9.93 -20.60 -25.99
CA SER A 502 8.86 -20.17 -26.90
C SER A 502 7.57 -19.77 -26.17
N LYS A 503 7.28 -20.39 -25.02
CA LYS A 503 6.05 -20.19 -24.24
C LYS A 503 5.83 -18.75 -23.76
N ILE A 504 6.88 -17.97 -23.50
CA ILE A 504 6.72 -16.58 -23.03
C ILE A 504 6.35 -15.64 -24.16
N ILE A 505 6.94 -15.83 -25.35
CA ILE A 505 6.60 -15.06 -26.56
C ILE A 505 5.17 -15.40 -26.98
N LEU A 506 4.80 -16.69 -26.99
CA LEU A 506 3.45 -17.15 -27.36
C LEU A 506 2.34 -16.62 -26.45
N LYS A 507 2.64 -16.21 -25.21
CA LYS A 507 1.65 -15.57 -24.33
C LYS A 507 1.32 -14.13 -24.73
N LEU A 508 2.25 -13.48 -25.43
CA LEU A 508 2.16 -12.10 -25.89
C LEU A 508 1.96 -12.01 -27.41
N SER A 509 1.83 -13.15 -28.09
CA SER A 509 1.63 -13.22 -29.53
C SER A 509 0.34 -12.49 -29.93
N GLY A 510 0.43 -11.73 -31.02
CA GLY A 510 -0.61 -10.86 -31.51
C GLY A 510 -0.86 -9.60 -30.66
N THR A 511 0.03 -9.26 -29.73
CA THR A 511 -0.18 -8.12 -28.80
C THR A 511 1.06 -7.22 -28.66
N ASP A 512 0.93 -6.11 -27.94
CA ASP A 512 2.05 -5.23 -27.57
C ASP A 512 2.82 -5.78 -26.37
N ALA A 513 4.04 -6.22 -26.65
CA ALA A 513 4.94 -6.85 -25.70
C ALA A 513 6.02 -5.89 -25.16
N THR A 514 5.98 -4.60 -25.52
CA THR A 514 7.06 -3.64 -25.22
C THR A 514 7.38 -3.54 -23.73
N GLU A 515 6.36 -3.42 -22.87
CA GLU A 515 6.52 -3.31 -21.41
C GLU A 515 7.12 -4.57 -20.76
N GLU A 516 6.89 -5.74 -21.34
CA GLU A 516 7.45 -7.00 -20.85
C GLU A 516 8.85 -7.27 -21.42
N TYR A 517 9.17 -6.70 -22.60
CA TYR A 517 10.43 -6.88 -23.31
C TYR A 517 11.53 -5.92 -22.83
N ASP A 518 11.26 -4.61 -22.79
CA ASP A 518 12.30 -3.57 -22.58
C ASP A 518 13.10 -3.73 -21.27
N PRO A 519 12.48 -4.03 -20.11
CA PRO A 519 13.23 -4.09 -18.85
C PRO A 519 14.17 -5.29 -18.74
N VAL A 520 14.00 -6.32 -19.58
CA VAL A 520 14.73 -7.60 -19.49
C VAL A 520 15.67 -7.87 -20.66
N HIS A 521 15.67 -7.01 -21.70
CA HIS A 521 16.59 -7.12 -22.83
C HIS A 521 17.49 -5.88 -22.94
N PRO A 522 18.80 -6.05 -23.18
CA PRO A 522 19.67 -4.93 -23.48
C PRO A 522 19.24 -4.18 -24.75
N PRO A 523 19.33 -2.85 -24.79
CA PRO A 523 19.12 -2.09 -26.02
C PRO A 523 20.03 -2.61 -27.14
N GLY A 524 19.49 -2.85 -28.33
CA GLY A 524 20.21 -3.44 -29.47
C GLY A 524 19.98 -4.95 -29.70
N THR A 525 19.31 -5.63 -28.76
CA THR A 525 19.12 -7.10 -28.84
C THR A 525 18.23 -7.51 -30.02
N LEU A 526 17.25 -6.69 -30.42
CA LEU A 526 16.38 -6.97 -31.56
C LEU A 526 17.16 -6.97 -32.88
N GLU A 527 18.04 -5.99 -33.05
CA GLU A 527 18.85 -5.79 -34.25
C GLU A 527 19.93 -6.88 -34.39
N GLU A 528 20.42 -7.42 -33.27
CA GLU A 528 21.39 -8.51 -33.26
C GLU A 528 20.74 -9.89 -33.45
N SER A 529 19.53 -10.11 -32.91
CA SER A 529 18.89 -11.43 -32.84
C SER A 529 17.92 -11.70 -33.98
N LEU A 530 17.36 -10.67 -34.62
CA LEU A 530 16.40 -10.81 -35.70
C LEU A 530 16.94 -10.18 -37.00
N PRO A 531 16.74 -10.80 -38.17
CA PRO A 531 17.10 -10.18 -39.43
C PRO A 531 16.24 -8.93 -39.67
N ALA A 532 16.76 -7.92 -40.37
CA ALA A 532 16.01 -6.70 -40.68
C ALA A 532 14.67 -6.96 -41.40
N SER A 533 14.56 -8.09 -42.12
CA SER A 533 13.33 -8.55 -42.77
C SER A 533 12.23 -9.00 -41.81
N ALA A 534 12.54 -9.26 -40.54
CA ALA A 534 11.56 -9.63 -39.51
C ALA A 534 10.71 -8.44 -39.03
N CYS A 535 11.18 -7.20 -39.24
CA CYS A 535 10.40 -5.98 -38.95
C CYS A 535 9.44 -5.70 -40.11
N LEU A 536 8.15 -5.96 -39.93
CA LEU A 536 7.14 -5.88 -40.99
C LEU A 536 6.68 -4.44 -41.27
N GLY A 537 6.66 -3.58 -40.25
CA GLY A 537 6.18 -2.20 -40.35
C GLY A 537 5.79 -1.61 -38.99
N THR A 538 4.88 -0.65 -38.97
CA THR A 538 4.39 0.04 -37.76
C THR A 538 2.94 -0.31 -37.46
N VAL A 539 2.54 -0.34 -36.19
CA VAL A 539 1.13 -0.53 -35.84
C VAL A 539 0.38 0.81 -35.87
N ASP A 540 -0.87 0.81 -36.30
CA ASP A 540 -1.78 1.95 -36.12
C ASP A 540 -2.11 2.11 -34.63
N MET A 541 -1.57 3.15 -34.01
CA MET A 541 -1.75 3.45 -32.59
C MET A 541 -3.22 3.65 -32.20
N ALA A 542 -4.10 4.05 -33.13
CA ALA A 542 -5.52 4.21 -32.88
C ALA A 542 -6.27 2.87 -32.78
N SER A 543 -5.70 1.79 -33.32
CA SER A 543 -6.30 0.46 -33.36
C SER A 543 -5.94 -0.42 -32.15
N LEU A 544 -4.93 -0.03 -31.35
CA LEU A 544 -4.52 -0.77 -30.15
C LEU A 544 -5.69 -0.86 -29.14
N PRO A 545 -5.89 -2.03 -28.50
CA PRO A 545 -6.91 -2.17 -27.47
C PRO A 545 -6.55 -1.25 -26.32
N LYS A 546 -7.53 -0.47 -25.85
CA LYS A 546 -7.37 0.36 -24.66
C LYS A 546 -6.95 -0.53 -23.51
N LYS A 547 -5.69 -0.44 -23.09
CA LYS A 547 -5.17 -1.16 -21.92
C LYS A 547 -6.09 -0.85 -20.74
N ALA A 548 -6.58 -1.90 -20.09
CA ALA A 548 -7.12 -1.78 -18.74
C ALA A 548 -6.02 -1.13 -17.91
N GLU A 549 -6.26 0.08 -17.39
CA GLU A 549 -5.29 0.79 -16.55
C GLU A 549 -4.88 -0.16 -15.40
N ALA A 550 -3.67 -0.69 -15.48
CA ALA A 550 -3.02 -1.30 -14.34
C ALA A 550 -3.01 -0.21 -13.27
N THR A 551 -3.66 -0.49 -12.14
CA THR A 551 -3.66 0.33 -10.94
C THR A 551 -2.21 0.57 -10.51
N ALA A 552 -1.59 1.63 -11.04
CA ALA A 552 -0.42 2.21 -10.42
C ALA A 552 -0.92 2.73 -9.07
N THR A 553 -0.59 2.01 -8.01
CA THR A 553 -0.74 2.44 -6.63
C THR A 553 0.23 3.60 -6.39
N THR A 554 -0.02 4.76 -6.98
CA THR A 554 0.61 6.00 -6.53
C THR A 554 -0.07 6.35 -5.22
N SER A 555 0.54 5.93 -4.13
CA SER A 555 0.28 6.50 -2.82
C SER A 555 0.49 8.01 -2.93
N ASP A 556 -0.57 8.81 -2.73
CA ASP A 556 -0.51 10.29 -2.62
C ASP A 556 0.34 10.77 -1.41
N GLU A 557 1.10 9.88 -0.75
CA GLU A 557 2.08 10.25 0.26
C GLU A 557 3.37 10.70 -0.43
N PRO A 558 3.92 11.88 -0.08
CA PRO A 558 5.23 12.27 -0.57
C PRO A 558 6.24 11.20 -0.14
N LEU A 559 6.81 10.50 -1.11
CA LEU A 559 7.87 9.54 -0.86
C LEU A 559 9.07 10.29 -0.29
N MET A 560 9.65 9.75 0.78
CA MET A 560 10.90 10.22 1.37
C MET A 560 11.95 10.42 0.26
N ASP A 561 12.67 11.54 0.30
CA ASP A 561 13.82 11.74 -0.57
C ASP A 561 14.85 10.64 -0.27
N VAL A 562 15.49 10.08 -1.30
CA VAL A 562 16.48 9.03 -1.09
C VAL A 562 17.65 9.54 -0.25
N GLN A 563 18.02 10.82 -0.37
CA GLN A 563 19.08 11.44 0.43
C GLN A 563 18.73 11.51 1.92
N ASP A 564 17.44 11.52 2.26
CA ASP A 564 16.99 11.53 3.65
C ASP A 564 17.09 10.17 4.32
N CYS A 565 17.15 9.07 3.55
CA CYS A 565 17.25 7.72 4.10
C CYS A 565 18.50 7.61 4.98
N LEU A 566 18.35 7.09 6.19
CA LEU A 566 19.42 6.99 7.19
C LEU A 566 20.01 5.59 7.29
N ASN A 567 19.37 4.60 6.68
CA ASN A 567 19.81 3.21 6.69
C ASN A 567 19.25 2.42 5.51
N LEU A 568 19.77 1.20 5.34
CA LEU A 568 19.47 0.33 4.21
C LEU A 568 18.03 -0.22 4.25
N ASP A 569 17.42 -0.34 5.44
CA ASP A 569 16.02 -0.76 5.58
C ASP A 569 15.06 0.33 5.06
N GLU A 570 15.38 1.62 5.30
CA GLU A 570 14.64 2.75 4.74
C GLU A 570 14.80 2.84 3.21
N ILE A 571 16.00 2.57 2.68
CA ILE A 571 16.23 2.48 1.23
C ILE A 571 15.40 1.35 0.62
N GLU A 572 15.44 0.16 1.20
CA GLU A 572 14.62 -0.98 0.76
C GLU A 572 13.12 -0.66 0.84
N ALA A 573 12.67 0.00 1.90
CA ALA A 573 11.29 0.42 2.05
C ALA A 573 10.85 1.46 1.00
N LEU A 574 11.71 2.44 0.71
CA LEU A 574 11.47 3.45 -0.32
C LEU A 574 11.43 2.82 -1.72
N ALA A 575 12.41 1.96 -2.03
CA ALA A 575 12.45 1.22 -3.29
C ALA A 575 11.20 0.36 -3.49
N THR A 576 10.77 -0.36 -2.45
CA THR A 576 9.55 -1.20 -2.47
C THR A 576 8.30 -0.41 -2.86
N LYS A 577 8.23 0.88 -2.53
CA LYS A 577 7.11 1.76 -2.91
C LYS A 577 7.21 2.28 -4.35
N LYS A 578 8.42 2.32 -4.94
CA LYS A 578 8.68 2.89 -6.27
C LYS A 578 8.73 1.86 -7.39
N ILE A 579 9.35 0.71 -7.14
CA ILE A 579 9.56 -0.32 -8.16
C ILE A 579 8.28 -1.12 -8.40
N SER A 580 8.16 -1.71 -9.60
CA SER A 580 7.02 -2.58 -9.93
C SER A 580 6.97 -3.80 -9.00
N LYS A 581 5.78 -4.38 -8.82
CA LYS A 581 5.61 -5.61 -8.03
C LYS A 581 6.44 -6.78 -8.58
N LYS A 582 6.59 -6.85 -9.91
CA LYS A 582 7.46 -7.81 -10.60
C LYS A 582 8.93 -7.63 -10.20
N ALA A 583 9.43 -6.39 -10.25
CA ALA A 583 10.79 -6.06 -9.84
C ALA A 583 11.02 -6.37 -8.36
N TRP A 584 10.08 -5.98 -7.50
CA TRP A 584 10.14 -6.29 -6.08
C TRP A 584 10.14 -7.80 -5.82
N ALA A 585 9.24 -8.57 -6.44
CA ALA A 585 9.18 -10.02 -6.27
C ALA A 585 10.49 -10.69 -6.70
N TYR A 586 11.07 -10.26 -7.83
CA TYR A 586 12.34 -10.77 -8.30
C TYR A 586 13.52 -10.44 -7.35
N TYR A 587 13.63 -9.19 -6.88
CA TYR A 587 14.71 -8.74 -5.98
C TYR A 587 14.57 -9.28 -4.55
N TYR A 588 13.37 -9.23 -4.00
CA TYR A 588 13.08 -9.64 -2.63
C TYR A 588 13.10 -11.17 -2.46
N SER A 589 12.69 -11.93 -3.48
CA SER A 589 12.63 -13.40 -3.40
C SER A 589 13.94 -14.08 -3.02
N ALA A 590 13.79 -15.23 -2.37
CA ALA A 590 14.83 -16.18 -2.00
C ALA A 590 14.26 -17.61 -2.14
N GLY A 591 15.10 -18.61 -1.89
CA GLY A 591 14.73 -20.02 -1.91
C GLY A 591 13.69 -20.33 -0.84
N ASP A 592 12.72 -21.16 -1.20
CA ASP A 592 11.76 -21.83 -0.31
C ASP A 592 11.17 -20.89 0.77
N ASP A 593 11.52 -21.08 2.05
CA ASP A 593 10.93 -20.40 3.21
C ASP A 593 11.62 -19.06 3.55
N LEU A 594 12.56 -18.61 2.71
CA LEU A 594 13.40 -17.43 2.92
C LEU A 594 14.29 -17.50 4.17
N PHE A 595 14.49 -18.70 4.75
CA PHE A 595 15.20 -18.86 6.02
C PHE A 595 16.64 -18.35 5.91
N SER A 596 17.42 -18.86 4.96
CA SER A 596 18.82 -18.46 4.75
C SER A 596 18.94 -16.98 4.41
N LYS A 597 17.98 -16.40 3.68
CA LYS A 597 17.95 -14.96 3.40
C LYS A 597 17.90 -14.15 4.70
N HIS A 598 16.99 -14.50 5.61
CA HIS A 598 16.86 -13.80 6.89
C HIS A 598 18.05 -14.07 7.82
N PHE A 599 18.50 -15.32 7.87
CA PHE A 599 19.60 -15.73 8.74
C PHE A 599 20.94 -15.12 8.35
N ASN A 600 21.20 -14.92 7.05
CA ASN A 600 22.35 -14.18 6.53
C ASN A 600 22.55 -12.81 7.19
N ASN A 601 21.47 -12.12 7.57
CA ASN A 601 21.55 -10.83 8.25
C ASN A 601 21.49 -10.99 9.78
N SER A 602 20.53 -11.75 10.30
CA SER A 602 20.24 -11.76 11.74
C SER A 602 21.41 -12.29 12.58
N VAL A 603 22.22 -13.20 12.02
CA VAL A 603 23.38 -13.79 12.70
C VAL A 603 24.45 -12.77 13.11
N TYR A 604 24.61 -11.66 12.36
CA TYR A 604 25.58 -10.61 12.69
C TYR A 604 25.29 -9.97 14.05
N LYS A 605 24.04 -10.01 14.53
CA LYS A 605 23.66 -9.51 15.87
C LYS A 605 24.26 -10.35 17.01
N SER A 606 24.60 -11.61 16.74
CA SER A 606 25.23 -12.52 17.70
C SER A 606 26.76 -12.35 17.79
N ILE A 607 27.35 -11.51 16.95
CA ILE A 607 28.77 -11.16 16.98
C ILE A 607 28.91 -9.77 17.63
N LEU A 608 29.60 -9.70 18.77
CA LEU A 608 29.77 -8.45 19.52
C LEU A 608 31.08 -7.76 19.14
N LEU A 609 31.08 -6.43 19.13
CA LEU A 609 32.28 -5.62 18.97
C LEU A 609 32.99 -5.43 20.32
N ARG A 610 34.31 -5.31 20.30
CA ARG A 610 35.16 -5.15 21.50
C ARG A 610 35.95 -3.83 21.43
N PRO A 611 35.32 -2.69 21.74
CA PRO A 611 35.96 -1.39 21.64
C PRO A 611 37.07 -1.20 22.67
N ARG A 612 38.09 -0.42 22.30
CA ARG A 612 39.19 0.01 23.18
C ARG A 612 39.07 1.52 23.39
N ILE A 613 39.26 1.96 24.63
CA ILE A 613 39.23 3.38 25.00
C ILE A 613 40.64 3.98 25.05
N PHE A 614 40.75 5.32 25.10
CA PHE A 614 42.01 6.07 25.09
C PHE A 614 42.90 5.74 23.87
N VAL A 615 42.29 5.63 22.69
CA VAL A 615 42.97 5.49 21.39
C VAL A 615 42.72 6.76 20.57
N ASP A 616 43.70 7.21 19.80
CA ASP A 616 43.52 8.30 18.85
C ASP A 616 42.66 7.83 17.67
N CYS A 617 41.49 8.45 17.50
CA CYS A 617 40.52 8.12 16.47
C CYS A 617 40.26 9.30 15.51
N THR A 618 41.18 10.27 15.46
CA THR A 618 41.04 11.47 14.60
C THR A 618 41.13 11.13 13.11
N LYS A 619 41.85 10.06 12.77
CA LYS A 619 42.01 9.54 11.40
C LYS A 619 41.26 8.22 11.23
N CYS A 620 40.80 7.98 10.01
CA CYS A 620 40.24 6.69 9.58
C CYS A 620 40.38 6.57 8.07
N ASP A 621 40.95 5.46 7.60
CA ASP A 621 41.11 5.12 6.19
C ASP A 621 40.45 3.75 5.93
N PRO A 622 39.28 3.73 5.28
CA PRO A 622 38.60 2.49 4.92
C PRO A 622 39.18 1.82 3.66
N SER A 623 40.15 2.42 2.97
CA SER A 623 40.66 1.88 1.72
C SER A 623 41.41 0.56 1.93
N THR A 624 41.41 -0.31 0.92
CA THR A 624 42.18 -1.56 0.95
C THR A 624 42.60 -2.01 -0.46
N THR A 625 43.35 -3.09 -0.57
CA THR A 625 43.81 -3.67 -1.84
C THR A 625 43.21 -5.05 -2.03
N LEU A 626 42.61 -5.30 -3.20
CA LEU A 626 41.97 -6.56 -3.56
C LEU A 626 42.82 -7.32 -4.58
N LEU A 627 42.77 -8.65 -4.50
CA LEU A 627 43.52 -9.62 -5.32
C LEU A 627 45.01 -9.25 -5.43
N LYS A 628 45.55 -8.65 -4.36
CA LYS A 628 46.94 -8.16 -4.25
C LYS A 628 47.37 -7.22 -5.39
N SER A 629 46.45 -6.66 -6.18
CA SER A 629 46.77 -6.03 -7.47
C SER A 629 46.14 -4.67 -7.70
N PHE A 630 45.01 -4.36 -7.06
CA PHE A 630 44.35 -3.07 -7.26
C PHE A 630 43.71 -2.52 -5.98
N LYS A 631 43.74 -1.19 -5.84
CA LYS A 631 43.22 -0.47 -4.67
C LYS A 631 41.74 -0.15 -4.84
N VAL A 632 40.98 -0.24 -3.75
CA VAL A 632 39.60 0.23 -3.65
C VAL A 632 39.49 1.24 -2.52
N GLY A 633 38.58 2.21 -2.66
CA GLY A 633 38.38 3.29 -1.70
C GLY A 633 37.66 2.86 -0.42
N ILE A 634 36.85 1.80 -0.51
CA ILE A 634 36.13 1.19 0.61
C ILE A 634 36.14 -0.34 0.48
N PRO A 635 36.03 -1.12 1.58
CA PRO A 635 36.09 -2.58 1.54
C PRO A 635 34.71 -3.17 1.23
N ILE A 636 33.96 -2.50 0.36
CA ILE A 636 32.59 -2.81 -0.02
C ILE A 636 32.55 -2.92 -1.53
N PHE A 637 31.97 -4.01 -2.04
CA PHE A 637 31.74 -4.21 -3.47
C PHE A 637 30.25 -4.44 -3.74
N VAL A 638 29.80 -4.11 -4.95
CA VAL A 638 28.48 -4.51 -5.43
C VAL A 638 28.61 -5.91 -6.03
N SER A 639 27.98 -6.89 -5.37
CA SER A 639 27.90 -8.27 -5.83
C SER A 639 27.14 -8.35 -7.17
N PRO A 640 27.41 -9.36 -8.00
CA PRO A 640 26.71 -9.50 -9.27
C PRO A 640 25.22 -9.72 -9.03
N ALA A 641 24.42 -8.79 -9.55
CA ALA A 641 22.98 -8.75 -9.41
C ALA A 641 22.38 -8.43 -10.79
N ALA A 642 21.62 -9.38 -11.32
CA ALA A 642 21.05 -9.31 -12.67
C ALA A 642 19.82 -8.40 -12.74
N MET A 643 19.48 -7.97 -13.95
CA MET A 643 18.23 -7.27 -14.29
C MET A 643 18.02 -5.98 -13.48
N ALA A 644 19.02 -5.10 -13.40
CA ALA A 644 18.92 -3.84 -12.68
C ALA A 644 17.89 -2.86 -13.28
N ARG A 645 17.64 -2.93 -14.61
CA ARG A 645 16.62 -2.13 -15.30
C ARG A 645 15.18 -2.45 -14.89
N LEU A 646 14.93 -3.58 -14.23
CA LEU A 646 13.63 -3.85 -13.60
C LEU A 646 13.31 -2.83 -12.49
N GLY A 647 14.33 -2.36 -11.77
CA GLY A 647 14.19 -1.40 -10.68
C GLY A 647 14.24 0.05 -11.13
N HIS A 648 15.13 0.39 -12.07
CA HIS A 648 15.27 1.76 -12.58
C HIS A 648 15.97 1.78 -13.96
N PRO A 649 15.60 2.70 -14.87
CA PRO A 649 16.21 2.81 -16.21
C PRO A 649 17.74 2.95 -16.22
N ASP A 650 18.34 3.61 -15.23
CA ASP A 650 19.80 3.74 -15.07
C ASP A 650 20.55 2.40 -15.08
N GLY A 651 19.88 1.31 -14.69
CA GLY A 651 20.40 -0.05 -14.79
C GLY A 651 21.75 -0.27 -14.09
N GLU A 652 22.52 -1.23 -14.61
CA GLU A 652 23.84 -1.57 -14.09
C GLU A 652 24.88 -0.45 -14.28
N GLN A 653 24.68 0.44 -15.25
CA GLN A 653 25.56 1.61 -15.46
C GLN A 653 25.38 2.66 -14.35
N GLY A 654 24.16 2.88 -13.86
CA GLY A 654 23.92 3.76 -12.71
C GLY A 654 24.65 3.28 -11.45
N ILE A 655 24.68 1.96 -11.24
CA ILE A 655 25.48 1.32 -10.19
C ILE A 655 26.98 1.59 -10.42
N ALA A 656 27.47 1.46 -11.66
CA ALA A 656 28.86 1.74 -12.00
C ALA A 656 29.26 3.18 -11.67
N GLN A 657 28.43 4.15 -12.06
CA GLN A 657 28.68 5.56 -11.79
C GLN A 657 28.71 5.87 -10.29
N ALA A 658 27.83 5.25 -9.50
CA ALA A 658 27.86 5.38 -8.05
C ALA A 658 29.13 4.75 -7.45
N CYS A 659 29.51 3.54 -7.87
CA CYS A 659 30.73 2.87 -7.41
C CYS A 659 32.00 3.71 -7.69
N ALA A 660 32.08 4.39 -8.84
CA ALA A 660 33.19 5.26 -9.20
C ALA A 660 33.44 6.35 -8.15
N LYS A 661 32.38 6.98 -7.62
CA LYS A 661 32.46 8.07 -6.64
C LYS A 661 33.10 7.65 -5.31
N PHE A 662 32.92 6.39 -4.90
CA PHE A 662 33.42 5.86 -3.64
C PHE A 662 34.68 4.99 -3.81
N GLY A 663 35.13 4.77 -5.05
CA GLY A 663 36.17 3.79 -5.36
C GLY A 663 35.76 2.37 -4.98
N ALA A 664 34.45 2.06 -5.06
CA ALA A 664 33.93 0.72 -4.80
C ALA A 664 34.06 -0.16 -6.04
N LEU A 665 34.19 -1.47 -5.83
CA LEU A 665 34.22 -2.48 -6.90
C LEU A 665 32.78 -2.85 -7.31
N GLN A 666 32.51 -2.97 -8.61
CA GLN A 666 31.29 -3.61 -9.12
C GLN A 666 31.63 -4.92 -9.83
N ILE A 667 30.94 -5.99 -9.46
CA ILE A 667 30.98 -7.25 -10.23
C ILE A 667 29.75 -7.25 -11.12
N ILE A 668 29.94 -7.22 -12.44
CA ILE A 668 28.87 -7.18 -13.43
C ILE A 668 28.32 -8.60 -13.60
N SER A 669 26.99 -8.76 -13.56
CA SER A 669 26.35 -10.07 -13.76
C SER A 669 26.45 -10.51 -15.22
N ASN A 670 26.61 -11.81 -15.45
CA ASN A 670 26.49 -12.42 -16.78
C ASN A 670 25.14 -12.12 -17.45
N ASN A 671 24.11 -11.98 -16.61
CA ASN A 671 22.71 -11.78 -17.00
C ASN A 671 22.24 -10.34 -16.69
N SER A 672 23.14 -9.36 -16.83
CA SER A 672 22.78 -7.95 -16.70
C SER A 672 21.76 -7.51 -17.74
N SER A 673 20.92 -6.54 -17.40
CA SER A 673 19.98 -5.91 -18.34
C SER A 673 20.64 -4.95 -19.34
N MET A 674 21.94 -4.73 -19.20
CA MET A 674 22.78 -3.91 -20.08
C MET A 674 23.97 -4.73 -20.56
N THR A 675 24.51 -4.39 -21.73
CA THR A 675 25.73 -5.01 -22.24
C THR A 675 26.96 -4.62 -21.41
N PRO A 676 28.02 -5.45 -21.36
CA PRO A 676 29.25 -5.13 -20.63
C PRO A 676 29.83 -3.76 -20.98
N GLU A 677 29.84 -3.41 -22.27
CA GLU A 677 30.35 -2.14 -22.80
C GLU A 677 29.53 -0.95 -22.31
N GLN A 678 28.20 -1.08 -22.27
CA GLN A 678 27.33 -0.02 -21.76
C GLN A 678 27.56 0.21 -20.25
N VAL A 679 27.77 -0.86 -19.48
CA VAL A 679 28.02 -0.75 -18.03
C VAL A 679 29.34 -0.02 -17.73
N VAL A 680 30.40 -0.33 -18.47
CA VAL A 680 31.72 0.30 -18.26
C VAL A 680 31.91 1.61 -19.03
N ALA A 681 30.92 2.03 -19.81
CA ALA A 681 31.01 3.24 -20.63
C ALA A 681 31.25 4.48 -19.75
N GLY A 682 32.35 5.19 -20.03
CA GLY A 682 32.74 6.38 -19.28
C GLY A 682 33.38 6.12 -17.92
N ALA A 683 33.67 4.85 -17.57
CA ALA A 683 34.35 4.52 -16.33
C ALA A 683 35.79 5.08 -16.31
N PRO A 684 36.21 5.77 -15.23
CA PRO A 684 37.60 6.19 -15.03
C PRO A 684 38.57 5.00 -15.09
N ALA A 685 39.83 5.24 -15.46
CA ALA A 685 40.83 4.19 -15.61
C ALA A 685 41.15 3.43 -14.32
N ASP A 686 41.00 4.11 -13.17
CA ASP A 686 41.16 3.58 -11.82
C ASP A 686 39.88 2.97 -11.24
N GLN A 687 38.77 2.99 -11.98
CA GLN A 687 37.59 2.21 -11.63
C GLN A 687 37.76 0.76 -12.08
N HIS A 688 37.47 -0.18 -11.18
CA HIS A 688 37.69 -1.60 -11.39
C HIS A 688 36.37 -2.38 -11.38
N PHE A 689 36.28 -3.38 -12.26
CA PHE A 689 35.13 -4.27 -12.38
C PHE A 689 35.55 -5.74 -12.31
N GLY A 690 34.65 -6.59 -11.83
CA GLY A 690 34.71 -8.04 -12.05
C GLY A 690 33.64 -8.44 -13.07
N TRP A 691 33.88 -9.52 -13.81
CA TRP A 691 32.84 -10.12 -14.65
C TRP A 691 32.37 -11.43 -14.04
N GLN A 692 31.09 -11.51 -13.68
CA GLN A 692 30.50 -12.76 -13.24
C GLN A 692 30.23 -13.65 -14.44
N LEU A 693 30.68 -14.91 -14.36
CA LEU A 693 30.48 -15.91 -15.39
C LEU A 693 29.50 -16.97 -14.91
N TYR A 694 28.47 -17.21 -15.70
CA TYR A 694 27.71 -18.46 -15.71
C TYR A 694 28.13 -19.25 -16.92
N VAL A 695 28.77 -20.40 -16.69
CA VAL A 695 29.16 -21.28 -17.80
C VAL A 695 27.87 -21.85 -18.41
N GLN A 696 27.69 -21.61 -19.70
CA GLN A 696 26.55 -22.11 -20.46
C GLN A 696 26.81 -23.55 -20.92
N ASP A 697 25.75 -24.35 -21.05
CA ASP A 697 25.80 -25.72 -21.60
C ASP A 697 26.54 -25.73 -22.94
N ASP A 698 26.22 -24.78 -23.80
CA ASP A 698 27.01 -24.43 -24.97
C ASP A 698 28.24 -23.60 -24.56
N ARG A 699 29.36 -24.29 -24.37
CA ARG A 699 30.65 -23.68 -23.96
C ARG A 699 31.12 -22.59 -24.91
N LEU A 700 30.83 -22.69 -26.22
CA LEU A 700 31.25 -21.69 -27.21
C LEU A 700 30.65 -20.30 -26.90
N LYS A 701 29.44 -20.23 -26.34
CA LYS A 701 28.84 -18.96 -25.91
C LYS A 701 29.63 -18.31 -24.78
N SER A 702 30.09 -19.13 -23.83
CA SER A 702 30.91 -18.68 -22.70
C SER A 702 32.29 -18.22 -23.18
N GLU A 703 32.88 -18.91 -24.15
CA GLU A 703 34.17 -18.56 -24.75
C GLU A 703 34.11 -17.22 -25.48
N LYS A 704 33.11 -17.01 -26.34
CA LYS A 704 32.89 -15.72 -27.02
C LYS A 704 32.64 -14.57 -26.04
N MET A 705 31.91 -14.83 -24.95
CA MET A 705 31.71 -13.82 -23.90
C MET A 705 33.04 -13.47 -23.23
N MET A 706 33.88 -14.44 -22.88
CA MET A 706 35.20 -14.16 -22.30
C MET A 706 36.08 -13.33 -23.24
N GLU A 707 36.09 -13.64 -24.54
CA GLU A 707 36.80 -12.84 -25.55
C GLU A 707 36.29 -11.39 -25.61
N ARG A 708 34.98 -11.18 -25.48
CA ARG A 708 34.38 -9.84 -25.39
C ARG A 708 34.84 -9.12 -24.14
N ILE A 709 34.82 -9.79 -23.00
CA ILE A 709 35.23 -9.21 -21.71
C ILE A 709 36.71 -8.84 -21.67
N HIS A 710 37.59 -9.60 -22.33
CA HIS A 710 39.02 -9.26 -22.42
C HIS A 710 39.31 -7.94 -23.15
N LYS A 711 38.38 -7.47 -23.98
CA LYS A 711 38.51 -6.17 -24.66
C LYS A 711 38.25 -5.00 -23.72
N LEU A 712 37.76 -5.25 -22.50
CA LEU A 712 37.41 -4.23 -21.51
C LEU A 712 38.53 -4.11 -20.45
N PRO A 713 39.40 -3.09 -20.54
CA PRO A 713 40.59 -3.00 -19.67
C PRO A 713 40.27 -2.75 -18.19
N ASN A 714 39.07 -2.24 -17.89
CA ASN A 714 38.61 -2.00 -16.52
C ASN A 714 38.14 -3.29 -15.81
N VAL A 715 37.89 -4.38 -16.55
CA VAL A 715 37.55 -5.68 -15.96
C VAL A 715 38.83 -6.38 -15.51
N LYS A 716 38.96 -6.64 -14.22
CA LYS A 716 40.21 -7.12 -13.59
C LYS A 716 40.23 -8.61 -13.28
N PHE A 717 39.07 -9.26 -13.20
CA PHE A 717 38.98 -10.69 -12.85
C PHE A 717 37.67 -11.31 -13.34
N ILE A 718 37.67 -12.65 -13.44
CA ILE A 718 36.47 -13.45 -13.70
C ILE A 718 35.94 -14.00 -12.38
N CYS A 719 34.67 -13.76 -12.09
CA CYS A 719 33.95 -14.26 -10.92
C CYS A 719 33.10 -15.46 -11.34
N LEU A 720 33.59 -16.69 -11.11
CA LEU A 720 32.89 -17.92 -11.49
C LEU A 720 31.87 -18.28 -10.42
N THR A 721 30.57 -18.25 -10.76
CA THR A 721 29.50 -18.61 -9.83
C THR A 721 29.25 -20.12 -9.82
N LEU A 722 29.22 -20.73 -8.63
CA LEU A 722 29.11 -22.19 -8.44
C LEU A 722 27.95 -22.62 -7.54
N ASP A 723 27.29 -21.70 -6.84
CA ASP A 723 26.22 -21.97 -5.86
C ASP A 723 24.81 -22.11 -6.47
N ALA A 724 24.67 -22.03 -7.79
CA ALA A 724 23.39 -22.13 -8.49
C ALA A 724 23.49 -22.99 -9.76
N PRO A 725 23.93 -24.26 -9.68
CA PRO A 725 23.94 -25.18 -10.82
C PRO A 725 22.53 -25.53 -11.29
N VAL A 726 21.55 -25.40 -10.39
CA VAL A 726 20.12 -25.47 -10.69
C VAL A 726 19.44 -24.23 -10.12
N PRO A 727 18.36 -23.72 -10.74
CA PRO A 727 17.63 -22.58 -10.22
C PRO A 727 16.97 -22.91 -8.87
N GLY A 728 17.20 -22.09 -7.86
CA GLY A 728 16.46 -22.16 -6.60
C GLY A 728 14.99 -21.81 -6.78
N LYS A 729 14.13 -22.43 -5.97
CA LYS A 729 12.68 -22.25 -5.99
C LYS A 729 12.29 -20.94 -5.30
N ARG A 730 11.87 -19.94 -6.09
CA ARG A 730 11.63 -18.57 -5.59
C ARG A 730 10.15 -18.25 -5.64
N GLU A 731 9.44 -18.60 -4.58
CA GLU A 731 7.97 -18.64 -4.57
C GLU A 731 7.30 -17.27 -4.81
N HIS A 732 7.88 -16.18 -4.31
CA HIS A 732 7.37 -14.83 -4.60
C HIS A 732 7.44 -14.48 -6.10
N ASP A 733 8.51 -14.89 -6.79
CA ASP A 733 8.69 -14.63 -8.23
C ASP A 733 7.77 -15.55 -9.06
N GLU A 734 7.64 -16.82 -8.68
CA GLU A 734 6.71 -17.76 -9.32
C GLU A 734 5.25 -17.33 -9.18
N ARG A 735 4.85 -16.89 -7.98
CA ARG A 735 3.49 -16.40 -7.73
C ARG A 735 3.18 -15.15 -8.54
N GLU A 736 4.13 -14.21 -8.62
CA GLU A 736 3.90 -13.01 -9.43
C GLU A 736 3.90 -13.32 -10.93
N ALA A 737 4.74 -14.24 -11.40
CA ALA A 737 4.71 -14.70 -12.79
C ALA A 737 3.42 -15.46 -13.15
N GLN A 738 2.84 -16.21 -12.21
CA GLN A 738 1.51 -16.82 -12.36
C GLN A 738 0.42 -15.75 -12.41
N ASN A 739 0.47 -14.75 -11.53
CA ASN A 739 -0.49 -13.63 -11.52
C ASN A 739 -0.46 -12.84 -12.83
N VAL A 740 0.73 -12.57 -13.37
CA VAL A 740 0.90 -11.91 -14.67
C VAL A 740 0.42 -12.83 -15.79
N GLY A 741 0.85 -14.09 -15.81
CA GLY A 741 0.47 -15.07 -16.83
C GLY A 741 -1.04 -15.32 -16.91
N ALA A 742 -1.76 -15.27 -15.79
CA ALA A 742 -3.22 -15.38 -15.72
C ALA A 742 -3.95 -14.12 -16.25
N LYS A 743 -3.27 -12.97 -16.30
CA LYS A 743 -3.79 -11.69 -16.82
C LYS A 743 -3.43 -11.44 -18.29
N LEU A 744 -2.61 -12.30 -18.90
CA LEU A 744 -2.23 -12.13 -20.30
C LEU A 744 -3.36 -12.51 -21.26
N PRO A 745 -3.40 -11.93 -22.47
CA PRO A 745 -4.55 -12.02 -23.37
C PRO A 745 -4.83 -13.43 -23.92
N ASN A 746 -3.79 -14.27 -24.04
CA ASN A 746 -3.87 -15.61 -24.62
C ASN A 746 -3.47 -16.72 -23.63
N PRO A 747 -4.20 -16.92 -22.52
CA PRO A 747 -3.88 -17.98 -21.56
C PRO A 747 -4.19 -19.38 -22.11
N SER A 748 -5.06 -19.51 -23.11
CA SER A 748 -5.45 -20.76 -23.77
C SER A 748 -4.42 -21.29 -24.77
N ALA A 749 -3.50 -20.44 -25.26
CA ALA A 749 -2.39 -20.86 -26.13
C ALA A 749 -1.42 -21.83 -25.43
N LEU A 750 -1.43 -21.86 -24.08
CA LEU A 750 -0.69 -22.83 -23.27
C LEU A 750 -1.11 -24.28 -23.53
N LYS A 751 -2.42 -24.55 -23.72
CA LYS A 751 -2.92 -25.90 -24.00
C LYS A 751 -2.55 -26.40 -25.40
N LYS A 752 -2.40 -25.49 -26.37
CA LYS A 752 -1.96 -25.82 -27.74
C LYS A 752 -0.44 -25.93 -27.87
N ALA A 753 0.32 -25.27 -26.99
CA ALA A 753 1.78 -25.37 -26.96
C ALA A 753 2.26 -26.71 -26.35
N GLU A 754 1.44 -27.38 -25.53
CA GLU A 754 1.73 -28.73 -25.01
C GLU A 754 1.79 -29.78 -26.14
N GLU A 755 1.08 -29.58 -27.25
CA GLU A 755 1.16 -30.45 -28.44
C GLU A 755 2.37 -30.15 -29.35
N PHE A 756 3.10 -29.05 -29.11
CA PHE A 756 4.22 -28.59 -29.95
C PHE A 756 5.60 -28.65 -29.26
N SER A 757 5.68 -29.16 -28.02
CA SER A 757 6.94 -29.32 -27.30
C SER A 757 7.11 -30.72 -26.74
N ASP A 758 7.84 -31.59 -27.45
CA ASP A 758 8.33 -32.89 -26.96
C ASP A 758 9.45 -32.77 -25.91
N ALA A 759 9.67 -31.59 -25.34
CA ALA A 759 10.64 -31.37 -24.27
C ALA A 759 9.97 -31.58 -22.90
N GLU A 760 9.98 -32.83 -22.44
CA GLU A 760 9.65 -33.18 -21.06
C GLU A 760 10.45 -32.32 -20.06
N GLY A 761 9.75 -31.66 -19.13
CA GLY A 761 10.35 -31.10 -17.90
C GLY A 761 10.30 -29.57 -17.72
N ILE A 762 10.05 -28.77 -18.76
CA ILE A 762 10.01 -27.29 -18.64
C ILE A 762 8.55 -26.78 -18.69
N GLY A 763 7.77 -27.22 -17.70
CA GLY A 763 6.40 -26.77 -17.45
C GLY A 763 6.35 -25.80 -16.26
N GLY A 764 5.94 -24.56 -16.50
CA GLY A 764 5.66 -23.58 -15.43
C GLY A 764 5.86 -22.15 -15.90
N SER A 765 4.83 -21.33 -15.73
CA SER A 765 4.74 -19.92 -16.12
C SER A 765 5.86 -19.02 -15.53
N GLY A 766 6.96 -18.82 -16.27
CA GLY A 766 7.68 -17.55 -16.48
C GLY A 766 8.23 -16.74 -15.30
N ALA A 767 8.69 -17.35 -14.20
CA ALA A 767 9.44 -16.62 -13.16
C ALA A 767 10.78 -16.11 -13.71
N VAL A 768 11.13 -14.84 -13.48
CA VAL A 768 12.30 -14.18 -14.09
C VAL A 768 13.58 -14.96 -13.83
N GLY A 769 13.82 -15.38 -12.59
CA GLY A 769 15.05 -16.13 -12.31
C GLY A 769 15.06 -17.55 -12.89
N LYS A 770 13.91 -18.24 -13.06
CA LYS A 770 13.93 -19.55 -13.73
C LYS A 770 14.38 -19.42 -15.19
N ALA A 771 13.96 -18.35 -15.88
CA ALA A 771 14.39 -18.06 -17.25
C ALA A 771 15.88 -17.71 -17.33
N LEU A 772 16.42 -16.96 -16.36
CA LEU A 772 17.83 -16.56 -16.34
C LEU A 772 18.83 -17.71 -16.16
N PHE A 773 18.39 -18.82 -15.55
CA PHE A 773 19.21 -20.00 -15.33
C PHE A 773 19.05 -21.06 -16.43
N ALA A 774 18.15 -20.85 -17.39
CA ALA A 774 18.00 -21.75 -18.53
C ALA A 774 19.30 -21.80 -19.35
N GLY A 775 19.80 -23.01 -19.63
CA GLY A 775 21.06 -23.22 -20.38
C GLY A 775 22.34 -23.02 -19.57
N THR A 776 22.25 -22.81 -18.24
CA THR A 776 23.42 -22.81 -17.35
C THR A 776 23.85 -24.24 -17.04
N ALA A 777 25.14 -24.49 -17.12
CA ALA A 777 25.68 -25.83 -17.03
C ALA A 777 25.75 -26.37 -15.59
N PRO A 778 25.10 -27.50 -15.29
CA PRO A 778 25.14 -28.12 -13.97
C PRO A 778 26.33 -29.06 -13.77
N ASP A 779 27.13 -29.32 -14.81
CA ASP A 779 28.20 -30.34 -14.85
C ASP A 779 29.59 -29.81 -14.46
N LEU A 780 29.67 -28.62 -13.86
CA LEU A 780 30.94 -27.99 -13.51
C LEU A 780 31.64 -28.75 -12.38
N THR A 781 32.84 -29.27 -12.66
CA THR A 781 33.71 -29.87 -11.64
C THR A 781 35.07 -29.19 -11.58
N TRP A 782 35.79 -29.37 -10.46
CA TRP A 782 37.16 -28.89 -10.29
C TRP A 782 38.10 -29.40 -11.41
N LYS A 783 37.92 -30.66 -11.83
CA LYS A 783 38.77 -31.36 -12.79
C LYS A 783 38.61 -30.86 -14.23
N THR A 784 37.40 -30.49 -14.63
CA THR A 784 37.11 -30.11 -16.02
C THR A 784 37.07 -28.59 -16.20
N THR A 785 36.51 -27.87 -15.23
CA THR A 785 36.16 -26.45 -15.38
C THR A 785 37.38 -25.54 -15.31
N LEU A 786 38.26 -25.71 -14.31
CA LEU A 786 39.43 -24.84 -14.15
C LEU A 786 40.45 -24.97 -15.29
N PRO A 787 40.78 -26.17 -15.79
CA PRO A 787 41.64 -26.30 -16.96
C PRO A 787 41.01 -25.71 -18.22
N TRP A 788 39.70 -25.80 -18.39
CA TRP A 788 39.00 -25.15 -19.51
C TRP A 788 39.06 -23.61 -19.39
N LEU A 789 38.79 -23.04 -18.21
CA LEU A 789 38.93 -21.59 -17.98
C LEU A 789 40.37 -21.10 -18.21
N ALA A 790 41.38 -21.85 -17.77
CA ALA A 790 42.80 -21.50 -17.94
C ALA A 790 43.21 -21.30 -19.41
N LYS A 791 42.53 -22.02 -20.33
CA LYS A 791 42.74 -21.91 -21.77
C LYS A 791 42.15 -20.61 -22.34
N HIS A 792 41.05 -20.14 -21.77
CA HIS A 792 40.25 -19.04 -22.32
C HIS A 792 40.38 -17.73 -21.56
N THR A 793 41.07 -17.68 -20.41
CA THR A 793 41.37 -16.42 -19.72
C THR A 793 42.70 -16.44 -18.98
N LYS A 794 43.35 -15.28 -18.92
CA LYS A 794 44.53 -15.00 -18.08
C LYS A 794 44.21 -14.08 -16.90
N LEU A 795 42.99 -13.55 -16.84
CA LEU A 795 42.53 -12.78 -15.71
C LEU A 795 42.46 -13.68 -14.46
N PRO A 796 42.75 -13.16 -13.26
CA PRO A 796 42.51 -13.84 -12.00
C PRO A 796 41.09 -14.43 -11.92
N ILE A 797 40.98 -15.60 -11.29
CA ILE A 797 39.68 -16.23 -11.02
C ILE A 797 39.31 -15.99 -9.56
N VAL A 798 38.08 -15.56 -9.35
CA VAL A 798 37.41 -15.50 -8.04
C VAL A 798 36.26 -16.50 -8.06
N LEU A 799 36.25 -17.46 -7.14
CA LEU A 799 35.15 -18.41 -7.03
C LEU A 799 34.04 -17.85 -6.15
N LYS A 800 32.82 -17.75 -6.67
CA LYS A 800 31.65 -17.28 -5.91
C LYS A 800 30.73 -18.45 -5.59
N GLY A 801 30.28 -18.52 -4.33
CA GLY A 801 29.34 -19.53 -3.89
C GLY A 801 29.93 -20.62 -3.00
N ILE A 802 31.14 -20.38 -2.48
CA ILE A 802 31.80 -21.27 -1.53
C ILE A 802 31.03 -21.21 -0.20
N GLN A 803 30.61 -22.37 0.29
CA GLN A 803 29.76 -22.50 1.49
C GLN A 803 30.38 -23.39 2.57
N THR A 804 31.51 -24.02 2.29
CA THR A 804 32.22 -24.95 3.18
C THR A 804 33.70 -24.57 3.29
N HIS A 805 34.36 -25.01 4.36
CA HIS A 805 35.79 -24.76 4.56
C HIS A 805 36.65 -25.68 3.68
N GLU A 806 36.14 -26.88 3.34
CA GLU A 806 36.77 -27.83 2.44
C GLU A 806 36.92 -27.27 1.03
N ASP A 807 35.86 -26.66 0.48
CA ASP A 807 35.91 -26.05 -0.85
C ASP A 807 36.79 -24.80 -0.88
N ALA A 808 36.82 -24.01 0.22
CA ALA A 808 37.74 -22.89 0.37
C ALA A 808 39.20 -23.35 0.39
N TYR A 809 39.49 -24.46 1.09
CA TYR A 809 40.81 -25.08 1.10
C TYR A 809 41.21 -25.55 -0.30
N LEU A 810 40.34 -26.29 -0.99
CA LEU A 810 40.57 -26.73 -2.36
C LEU A 810 40.84 -25.54 -3.29
N ALA A 811 40.04 -24.49 -3.22
CA ALA A 811 40.25 -23.25 -4.00
C ALA A 811 41.67 -22.69 -3.80
N SER A 812 42.14 -22.67 -2.55
CA SER A 812 43.48 -22.15 -2.20
C SER A 812 44.63 -22.97 -2.78
N LEU A 813 44.42 -24.25 -3.12
CA LEU A 813 45.43 -25.11 -3.74
C LEU A 813 45.69 -24.77 -5.21
N TYR A 814 44.76 -24.07 -5.87
CA TYR A 814 44.88 -23.65 -7.27
C TYR A 814 45.40 -22.21 -7.42
N ALA A 815 45.91 -21.60 -6.35
CA ALA A 815 46.66 -20.35 -6.46
C ALA A 815 47.93 -20.54 -7.31
N PRO A 816 48.34 -19.58 -8.16
CA PRO A 816 47.82 -18.21 -8.29
C PRO A 816 46.71 -18.05 -9.34
N GLN A 817 46.18 -19.13 -9.93
CA GLN A 817 45.09 -19.02 -10.90
C GLN A 817 43.80 -18.54 -10.23
N ILE A 818 43.45 -19.19 -9.11
CA ILE A 818 42.43 -18.68 -8.18
C ILE A 818 43.11 -17.72 -7.22
N GLN A 819 42.62 -16.48 -7.17
CA GLN A 819 43.16 -15.45 -6.27
C GLN A 819 42.15 -14.98 -5.23
N GLY A 820 40.88 -15.39 -5.34
CA GLY A 820 39.91 -15.11 -4.31
C GLY A 820 38.74 -16.09 -4.28
N ALA A 821 38.01 -16.04 -3.17
CA ALA A 821 36.76 -16.76 -2.97
C ALA A 821 35.72 -15.82 -2.34
N ILE A 822 34.50 -15.79 -2.88
CA ILE A 822 33.36 -15.10 -2.28
C ILE A 822 32.51 -16.17 -1.57
N LEU A 823 32.50 -16.09 -0.24
CA LEU A 823 31.63 -16.89 0.61
C LEU A 823 30.19 -16.40 0.43
N SER A 824 29.32 -17.25 -0.09
CA SER A 824 27.99 -16.86 -0.55
C SER A 824 27.07 -18.07 -0.64
N ASN A 825 25.83 -17.92 -0.21
CA ASN A 825 24.72 -18.84 -0.52
C ASN A 825 23.74 -18.18 -1.51
N HIS A 826 24.30 -17.40 -2.44
CA HIS A 826 23.56 -16.61 -3.41
C HIS A 826 22.55 -15.61 -2.81
N GLY A 827 22.82 -15.12 -1.59
CA GLY A 827 21.89 -14.27 -0.84
C GLY A 827 20.61 -15.01 -0.41
N GLY A 828 20.72 -16.31 -0.15
CA GLY A 828 19.63 -17.22 0.20
C GLY A 828 18.72 -17.56 -0.96
N ARG A 829 19.17 -17.44 -2.23
CA ARG A 829 18.32 -17.62 -3.43
C ARG A 829 18.44 -18.99 -4.09
N ALA A 830 19.42 -19.79 -3.70
CA ALA A 830 19.66 -21.12 -4.23
C ALA A 830 19.11 -22.18 -3.25
N LEU A 831 19.98 -22.76 -2.43
CA LEU A 831 19.61 -23.72 -1.38
C LEU A 831 19.14 -22.98 -0.11
N ASP A 832 17.88 -23.16 0.27
CA ASP A 832 17.41 -22.67 1.58
C ASP A 832 17.90 -23.60 2.71
N THR A 833 18.02 -23.05 3.92
CA THR A 833 18.73 -23.65 5.08
C THR A 833 20.26 -23.77 4.93
N ALA A 834 20.83 -23.31 3.82
CA ALA A 834 22.27 -23.13 3.68
C ALA A 834 22.82 -22.17 4.75
N PRO A 835 24.04 -22.42 5.27
CA PRO A 835 24.63 -21.60 6.32
C PRO A 835 24.86 -20.16 5.84
N PRO A 836 24.82 -19.17 6.75
CA PRO A 836 25.19 -17.82 6.39
C PRO A 836 26.70 -17.75 6.16
N SER A 837 27.12 -16.93 5.21
CA SER A 837 28.51 -16.86 4.77
C SER A 837 29.51 -16.50 5.89
N ILE A 838 29.05 -15.84 6.96
CA ILE A 838 29.86 -15.55 8.14
C ILE A 838 30.17 -16.81 8.97
N HIS A 839 29.32 -17.83 8.93
CA HIS A 839 29.63 -19.14 9.52
C HIS A 839 30.75 -19.80 8.73
N THR A 840 30.64 -19.83 7.40
CA THR A 840 31.70 -20.37 6.53
C THR A 840 33.04 -19.66 6.77
N LEU A 841 33.03 -18.34 6.98
CA LEU A 841 34.24 -17.58 7.32
C LEU A 841 34.87 -18.04 8.64
N ILE A 842 34.05 -18.30 9.66
CA ILE A 842 34.49 -18.82 10.96
C ILE A 842 34.99 -20.27 10.82
N GLU A 843 34.35 -21.10 10.01
CA GLU A 843 34.82 -22.46 9.73
C GLU A 843 36.20 -22.45 9.06
N ILE A 844 36.42 -21.61 8.05
CA ILE A 844 37.73 -21.45 7.41
C ILE A 844 38.78 -21.05 8.46
N ARG A 845 38.46 -20.10 9.34
CA ARG A 845 39.38 -19.72 10.43
C ARG A 845 39.69 -20.86 11.39
N LYS A 846 38.69 -21.68 11.70
CA LYS A 846 38.80 -22.79 12.66
C LYS A 846 39.60 -23.96 12.09
N TYR A 847 39.33 -24.32 10.83
CA TYR A 847 39.81 -25.56 10.23
C TYR A 847 40.96 -25.37 9.25
N VAL A 848 41.00 -24.27 8.49
CA VAL A 848 41.99 -24.00 7.42
C VAL A 848 42.43 -22.53 7.35
N PRO A 849 42.99 -21.97 8.45
CA PRO A 849 43.40 -20.58 8.48
C PRO A 849 44.46 -20.22 7.40
N GLU A 850 45.22 -21.18 6.90
CA GLU A 850 46.19 -20.97 5.82
C GLU A 850 45.58 -20.51 4.48
N VAL A 851 44.26 -20.64 4.31
CA VAL A 851 43.55 -20.12 3.12
C VAL A 851 43.73 -18.60 3.01
N PHE A 852 43.69 -17.88 4.13
CA PHE A 852 43.83 -16.41 4.17
C PHE A 852 45.20 -15.90 3.70
N ASP A 853 46.23 -16.75 3.76
CA ASP A 853 47.58 -16.38 3.28
C ASP A 853 47.72 -16.54 1.76
N ARG A 854 46.91 -17.42 1.17
CA ARG A 854 47.01 -17.84 -0.24
C ARG A 854 46.13 -17.00 -1.16
N ILE A 855 44.86 -16.87 -0.81
CA ILE A 855 43.84 -16.19 -1.62
C ILE A 855 43.05 -15.19 -0.77
N ASP A 856 42.47 -14.19 -1.41
CA ASP A 856 41.57 -13.26 -0.74
C ASP A 856 40.22 -13.93 -0.45
N VAL A 857 39.75 -13.84 0.79
CA VAL A 857 38.40 -14.33 1.16
C VAL A 857 37.47 -13.14 1.28
N TRP A 858 36.45 -13.09 0.44
CA TRP A 858 35.39 -12.07 0.44
C TRP A 858 34.08 -12.71 0.89
N ILE A 859 33.11 -11.88 1.24
CA ILE A 859 31.82 -12.38 1.75
C ILE A 859 30.67 -11.58 1.17
N ASP A 860 29.54 -12.20 0.86
CA ASP A 860 28.30 -11.48 0.63
C ASP A 860 27.11 -12.15 1.34
N GLY A 861 25.94 -11.50 1.27
CA GLY A 861 24.70 -11.98 1.86
C GLY A 861 24.38 -11.30 3.19
N GLY A 862 23.25 -10.60 3.23
CA GLY A 862 22.68 -10.09 4.48
C GLY A 862 23.37 -8.86 5.10
N ILE A 863 24.38 -8.26 4.47
CA ILE A 863 25.00 -7.02 4.97
C ILE A 863 24.00 -5.86 4.91
N LYS A 864 23.70 -5.24 6.06
CA LYS A 864 22.79 -4.08 6.16
C LYS A 864 23.36 -2.91 6.95
N ARG A 865 24.45 -3.09 7.70
CA ARG A 865 25.08 -2.04 8.51
C ARG A 865 26.59 -2.02 8.34
N GLY A 866 27.21 -0.86 8.55
CA GLY A 866 28.66 -0.71 8.61
C GLY A 866 29.32 -1.52 9.73
N THR A 867 28.58 -1.85 10.79
CA THR A 867 29.06 -2.79 11.82
C THR A 867 29.14 -4.23 11.32
N ASP A 868 28.26 -4.66 10.39
CA ASP A 868 28.34 -5.97 9.75
C ASP A 868 29.62 -6.07 8.90
N VAL A 869 29.91 -4.99 8.14
CA VAL A 869 31.14 -4.83 7.38
C VAL A 869 32.36 -5.02 8.29
N VAL A 870 32.45 -4.25 9.37
CA VAL A 870 33.60 -4.31 10.29
C VAL A 870 33.74 -5.66 10.98
N LYS A 871 32.64 -6.33 11.34
CA LYS A 871 32.68 -7.67 11.93
C LYS A 871 33.26 -8.70 10.96
N ALA A 872 32.81 -8.69 9.70
CA ALA A 872 33.32 -9.59 8.67
C ALA A 872 34.83 -9.35 8.41
N LEU A 873 35.24 -8.09 8.30
CA LEU A 873 36.65 -7.72 8.12
C LEU A 873 37.52 -8.15 9.31
N ALA A 874 37.05 -7.93 10.53
CA ALA A 874 37.74 -8.39 11.75
C ALA A 874 37.85 -9.93 11.83
N LEU A 875 36.89 -10.64 11.23
CA LEU A 875 36.92 -12.10 11.07
C LEU A 875 37.72 -12.55 9.84
N GLY A 876 38.44 -11.67 9.15
CA GLY A 876 39.39 -12.03 8.08
C GLY A 876 38.85 -11.94 6.67
N ALA A 877 37.61 -11.47 6.46
CA ALA A 877 37.19 -11.11 5.12
C ALA A 877 38.00 -9.90 4.61
N LYS A 878 38.29 -9.86 3.31
CA LYS A 878 39.02 -8.75 2.67
C LYS A 878 38.07 -7.66 2.16
N ALA A 879 36.85 -8.05 1.77
CA ALA A 879 35.79 -7.16 1.35
C ALA A 879 34.42 -7.80 1.54
N VAL A 880 33.37 -6.97 1.61
CA VAL A 880 31.98 -7.41 1.76
C VAL A 880 31.10 -6.97 0.59
N GLY A 881 30.18 -7.83 0.17
CA GLY A 881 29.39 -7.69 -1.04
C GLY A 881 27.94 -7.27 -0.79
N LEU A 882 27.43 -6.38 -1.63
CA LEU A 882 26.06 -5.89 -1.64
C LEU A 882 25.33 -6.36 -2.89
N GLY A 883 24.28 -7.18 -2.74
CA GLY A 883 23.38 -7.53 -3.83
C GLY A 883 22.11 -6.67 -3.79
N ARG A 884 21.12 -7.12 -3.01
CA ARG A 884 19.82 -6.44 -2.85
C ARG A 884 19.94 -4.97 -2.45
N ALA A 885 20.89 -4.61 -1.59
CA ALA A 885 21.06 -3.23 -1.14
C ALA A 885 21.40 -2.26 -2.30
N ALA A 886 22.21 -2.71 -3.27
CA ALA A 886 22.50 -1.91 -4.46
C ALA A 886 21.27 -1.82 -5.39
N LEU A 887 20.57 -2.94 -5.62
CA LEU A 887 19.35 -2.96 -6.45
C LEU A 887 18.21 -2.12 -5.86
N PHE A 888 18.01 -2.18 -4.54
CA PHE A 888 17.03 -1.34 -3.86
C PHE A 888 17.49 0.12 -3.80
N GLY A 889 18.78 0.41 -3.61
CA GLY A 889 19.32 1.76 -3.79
C GLY A 889 18.96 2.33 -5.16
N LEU A 890 19.21 1.54 -6.21
CA LEU A 890 18.86 1.89 -7.58
C LEU A 890 17.34 2.09 -7.76
N GLY A 891 16.52 1.19 -7.23
CA GLY A 891 15.06 1.32 -7.28
C GLY A 891 14.50 2.50 -6.46
N ALA A 892 15.21 2.96 -5.44
CA ALA A 892 14.80 4.09 -4.60
C ALA A 892 15.05 5.45 -5.27
N GLY A 893 16.09 5.59 -6.09
CA GLY A 893 16.46 6.88 -6.67
C GLY A 893 17.50 6.84 -7.78
N GLY A 894 17.53 5.75 -8.57
CA GLY A 894 18.53 5.55 -9.62
C GLY A 894 19.96 5.57 -9.06
N ARG A 895 20.89 6.14 -9.83
CA ARG A 895 22.29 6.33 -9.41
C ARG A 895 22.40 6.97 -8.03
N GLU A 896 21.66 8.04 -7.74
CA GLU A 896 21.75 8.78 -6.48
C GLU A 896 21.37 7.92 -5.28
N GLY A 897 20.44 6.98 -5.46
CA GLY A 897 20.07 6.04 -4.42
C GLY A 897 21.16 4.99 -4.14
N VAL A 898 21.90 4.55 -5.16
CA VAL A 898 23.08 3.68 -4.96
C VAL A 898 24.21 4.47 -4.29
N GLU A 899 24.43 5.73 -4.67
CA GLU A 899 25.40 6.60 -3.99
C GLU A 899 25.06 6.75 -2.51
N ARG A 900 23.77 6.94 -2.18
CA ARG A 900 23.33 7.02 -0.79
C ARG A 900 23.51 5.71 -0.02
N THR A 901 23.21 4.56 -0.64
CA THR A 901 23.49 3.23 -0.08
C THR A 901 24.97 3.09 0.32
N LEU A 902 25.89 3.46 -0.57
CA LEU A 902 27.34 3.38 -0.31
C LEU A 902 27.80 4.40 0.72
N ASP A 903 27.26 5.62 0.69
CA ASP A 903 27.57 6.69 1.65
C ASP A 903 27.22 6.29 3.09
N ILE A 904 26.02 5.76 3.30
CA ILE A 904 25.57 5.27 4.62
C ILE A 904 26.53 4.19 5.13
N LEU A 905 26.80 3.17 4.32
CA LEU A 905 27.67 2.07 4.75
C LEU A 905 29.10 2.52 5.01
N LYS A 906 29.66 3.39 4.16
CA LYS A 906 30.98 4.00 4.38
C LYS A 906 31.02 4.75 5.71
N SER A 907 30.05 5.62 5.95
CA SER A 907 29.96 6.42 7.17
C SER A 907 29.79 5.55 8.43
N GLU A 908 28.92 4.54 8.38
CA GLU A 908 28.75 3.60 9.48
C GLU A 908 30.01 2.75 9.72
N THR A 909 30.70 2.30 8.67
CA THR A 909 31.95 1.55 8.76
C THR A 909 33.05 2.38 9.41
N GLU A 910 33.27 3.61 8.93
CA GLU A 910 34.26 4.52 9.51
C GLU A 910 33.95 4.87 10.97
N THR A 911 32.67 5.12 11.28
CA THR A 911 32.23 5.37 12.66
C THR A 911 32.53 4.17 13.54
N CYS A 912 32.22 2.96 13.08
CA CYS A 912 32.50 1.73 13.80
C CYS A 912 34.01 1.51 14.03
N MET A 913 34.84 1.73 13.00
CA MET A 913 36.30 1.64 13.11
C MET A 913 36.85 2.63 14.16
N ARG A 914 36.42 3.90 14.10
CA ARG A 914 36.80 4.91 15.10
C ARG A 914 36.37 4.51 16.51
N LEU A 915 35.14 4.03 16.69
CA LEU A 915 34.66 3.58 18.01
C LEU A 915 35.38 2.32 18.52
N LEU A 916 35.95 1.51 17.63
CA LEU A 916 36.81 0.39 18.00
C LEU A 916 38.25 0.80 18.33
N GLY A 917 38.66 2.02 17.98
CA GLY A 917 40.04 2.48 18.08
C GLY A 917 40.92 1.95 16.94
N VAL A 918 40.40 1.95 15.71
CA VAL A 918 41.07 1.43 14.53
C VAL A 918 41.16 2.51 13.45
N GLU A 919 42.37 2.79 12.97
CA GLU A 919 42.58 3.79 11.91
C GLU A 919 42.42 3.16 10.53
N LYS A 920 43.00 1.98 10.30
CA LYS A 920 43.05 1.32 8.99
C LYS A 920 42.34 -0.03 8.99
N VAL A 921 41.74 -0.42 7.87
CA VAL A 921 41.03 -1.71 7.75
C VAL A 921 41.94 -2.89 8.04
N GLU A 922 43.22 -2.82 7.66
CA GLU A 922 44.22 -3.87 7.87
C GLU A 922 44.53 -4.12 9.36
N GLU A 923 44.20 -3.18 10.24
CA GLU A 923 44.38 -3.34 11.68
C GLU A 923 43.22 -4.11 12.34
N LEU A 924 42.09 -4.30 11.63
CA LEU A 924 40.98 -5.12 12.09
C LEU A 924 41.41 -6.59 12.22
N GLY A 925 40.82 -7.27 13.18
CA GLY A 925 41.20 -8.64 13.52
C GLY A 925 40.41 -9.18 14.71
N LEU A 926 40.63 -10.45 15.05
CA LEU A 926 39.85 -11.18 16.06
C LEU A 926 39.75 -10.50 17.41
N ARG A 927 40.75 -9.70 17.81
CA ARG A 927 40.73 -8.96 19.08
C ARG A 927 39.56 -7.95 19.17
N HIS A 928 39.03 -7.48 18.04
CA HIS A 928 37.97 -6.46 17.98
C HIS A 928 36.55 -7.06 17.98
N VAL A 929 36.42 -8.39 17.98
CA VAL A 929 35.13 -9.07 17.97
C VAL A 929 35.06 -10.16 19.04
N ASN A 930 33.85 -10.49 19.48
CA ASN A 930 33.54 -11.70 20.23
C ASN A 930 32.51 -12.49 19.40
N ALA A 931 32.97 -13.57 18.77
CA ALA A 931 32.17 -14.43 17.90
C ALA A 931 31.74 -15.74 18.58
N ARG A 932 32.00 -15.91 19.89
CA ARG A 932 31.81 -17.18 20.60
C ARG A 932 30.40 -17.77 20.50
N ALA A 933 29.36 -16.92 20.44
CA ALA A 933 27.99 -17.36 20.27
C ALA A 933 27.80 -18.06 18.91
N VAL A 934 28.41 -17.52 17.86
CA VAL A 934 28.35 -18.04 16.49
C VAL A 934 29.28 -19.23 16.29
N GLU A 935 30.46 -19.24 16.93
CA GLU A 935 31.40 -20.37 16.91
C GLU A 935 30.79 -21.69 17.45
N ARG A 936 29.77 -21.59 18.31
CA ARG A 936 29.00 -22.76 18.76
C ARG A 936 28.10 -23.33 17.65
N ASP A 937 27.65 -22.47 16.74
CA ASP A 937 26.61 -22.77 15.75
C ASP A 937 27.19 -23.13 14.36
N VAL A 938 28.53 -23.15 14.22
CA VAL A 938 29.21 -23.63 13.00
C VAL A 938 29.43 -25.14 13.03
N PHE A 939 29.76 -25.75 11.88
CA PHE A 939 30.06 -27.17 11.80
C PHE A 939 31.09 -27.62 12.87
N ALA A 940 30.81 -28.76 13.51
CA ALA A 940 31.56 -29.28 14.66
C ALA A 940 32.20 -30.64 14.42
N GLY A 941 32.30 -31.09 13.15
CA GLY A 941 33.01 -32.32 12.78
C GLY A 941 34.53 -32.19 12.76
N GLU A 942 35.20 -33.28 12.42
CA GLU A 942 36.62 -33.27 12.06
C GLU A 942 36.85 -32.37 10.85
N ALA A 943 38.03 -31.76 10.78
CA ALA A 943 38.40 -30.87 9.67
C ALA A 943 38.38 -31.60 8.31
N GLY A 944 38.53 -32.93 8.27
CA GLY A 944 38.44 -33.71 7.03
C GLY A 944 39.56 -33.45 5.99
N ILE A 945 40.60 -32.70 6.34
CA ILE A 945 41.69 -32.28 5.41
C ILE A 945 42.93 -33.17 5.51
N GLU A 946 42.78 -34.42 5.96
CA GLU A 946 43.89 -35.38 5.88
C GLU A 946 44.27 -35.63 4.41
N ARG A 947 45.58 -35.74 4.12
CA ARG A 947 46.12 -36.03 2.77
C ARG A 947 45.40 -37.20 2.09
N SER A 948 45.04 -38.23 2.86
CA SER A 948 44.33 -39.42 2.36
C SER A 948 42.88 -39.14 1.93
N LEU A 949 42.19 -38.20 2.59
CA LEU A 949 40.84 -37.77 2.21
C LEU A 949 40.88 -36.79 1.05
N LEU A 950 41.88 -35.90 0.99
CA LEU A 950 42.14 -35.02 -0.16
C LEU A 950 42.45 -35.81 -1.43
N ASP A 951 43.22 -36.91 -1.35
CA ASP A 951 43.48 -37.78 -2.49
C ASP A 951 42.21 -38.56 -2.91
N LYS A 952 41.36 -38.95 -1.95
CA LYS A 952 40.03 -39.55 -2.24
C LYS A 952 39.03 -38.54 -2.82
N LEU A 953 39.04 -37.29 -2.36
CA LEU A 953 38.23 -36.19 -2.88
C LEU A 953 38.70 -35.80 -4.28
N LYS A 954 40.01 -35.67 -4.50
CA LYS A 954 40.58 -35.47 -5.85
C LYS A 954 40.31 -36.63 -6.80
N ALA A 955 40.16 -37.85 -6.31
CA ALA A 955 39.80 -39.01 -7.13
C ALA A 955 38.29 -39.09 -7.45
N ARG A 956 37.43 -38.45 -6.64
CA ARG A 956 35.97 -38.38 -6.82
C ARG A 956 35.48 -37.12 -7.55
N LEU A 957 36.27 -36.05 -7.52
CA LEU A 957 36.11 -34.80 -8.30
C LEU A 957 36.78 -34.91 -9.68
#